data_AF-A0A3M1K2J2-F1
#
_entry.id   AF-A0A3M1K2J2-F1
#
_cell.length_a   1.000
_cell.length_b   1.000
_cell.length_c   1.000
_cell.angle_alpha   90.00
_cell.angle_beta   90.00
_cell.angle_gamma   90.00
#
_symmetry.space_group_name_H-M   'P 1'
#
loop_
_entity.id
_entity.type
_entity.pdbx_description
1 polymer ?
#
loop_
_entity_poly.entity_id
_entity_poly.type
_entity_poly.pdbx_seq_one_letter_code
_entity_poly.pdbx_strand_id
1 'polypeptide(L)'
;MTVRRGIGKALCPVLVAAVLGWAGNTPPANAADGYRDSLSFSNLGGVGLVATRTARFLPDGEISLGASVEDPLASYFLTWQATPWLEVTARYSEAWKEPDDLDRGLDLKLRLVQEGDVLPAVAVGFQDLLGNGPFAGEYLVFSKRFDAFDVSLGVSWGYPASRGGIDNPLSHIAGSFERRNDNRDRNGVPAIKNLFSGDKMGVFGGIEYRTPLRGLTFKVEYNGGDARTLDLANAIGKDFPVNAAFNYRPVPWINLAAGFARGDTVGVGLTVRTNLHDLAGRRKNAAPPTPPTGAPSEYRSEPRPTTGRPEYAVPPAGMGRVPVALVPVSARDGTATDAGKLTALVTRALYDAGLGGALVELKGDQAEVTLSLPPEEAAAKSLRAAYVVLSRLPLRYEAVRLRNRYGDAVGREGQLYSRRTVESFARVDAAFNDLLAAGGVSGVTAEGDVVSVQMVPRRPGAMSTASIAAAADLLASVRTVRVIKALGETERHDARMMRTERVREHLARFLDDLGFVLDRLRQDNGGYDLTLQARGRFGDEELNRAMQGARAILSGGDGEVDHLAIIVMRGGIEVARADYPPSAGVAAVRQGSTESVDESANRGMRYLPLFGFVRWGGADAGSGKLERQSRRRLVASTRTLTEGEAERLKEAVRAQGLCPLGWRVSGDSAEIAVAVDGFDNTATVVGRAVRALTATAPGDVDWLGVTAMVRGAPVGEVQVLRRDVDKALDFAGSPEEIWLNTEITSGAAPSEAHGWRRFKGAYPRFSWGIYPEVWQHFGNGSDGGYRAQGFVTVAGELDLVQGLGVRAALTRDIAGDLDRVPVGPGSVTPRVRSDVGRYVEEGKNAISEAVVDYLFRPMEDIYLRASAGLYEPMFGGVGLEALYRPQRSSYAIAAEVNWVKQRDFDQLLDFRSYTVWTGHVSLYRDWSSLGLESVVSIGRYLAGDWGGTIDVYRRFDNGMRLGAWATVTDLPRSEFGRDSFAKGLYLAIPLDLFLPWSLRRDAVVEARALNRDGGQRLKSGRSLYELTRPGTLRALQAGWGDLLD
;
A
#
# COMPACT_ATOMS: atom_id res chain seq x y z
N MET A 1 1.17 -50.42 21.30
CA MET A 1 2.54 -49.95 20.94
C MET A 1 2.57 -49.07 19.67
N THR A 2 1.50 -48.99 18.88
CA THR A 2 1.46 -48.35 17.55
C THR A 2 1.18 -46.84 17.57
N VAL A 3 0.50 -46.32 18.60
CA VAL A 3 0.21 -44.88 18.80
C VAL A 3 1.49 -44.03 19.01
N ARG A 4 2.59 -44.65 19.49
CA ARG A 4 3.88 -43.97 19.70
C ARG A 4 4.60 -43.54 18.41
N ARG A 5 4.32 -44.18 17.26
CA ARG A 5 5.03 -43.87 16.00
C ARG A 5 4.48 -42.65 15.25
N GLY A 6 3.19 -42.35 15.36
CA GLY A 6 2.56 -41.15 14.77
C GLY A 6 2.82 -39.87 15.58
N ILE A 7 2.73 -39.97 16.92
CA ILE A 7 2.92 -38.83 17.84
C ILE A 7 4.34 -38.23 17.73
N GLY A 8 5.36 -39.07 17.51
CA GLY A 8 6.75 -38.61 17.38
C GLY A 8 7.02 -37.76 16.13
N LYS A 9 6.26 -37.92 15.04
CA LYS A 9 6.41 -37.15 13.80
C LYS A 9 5.63 -35.81 13.84
N ALA A 10 4.56 -35.74 14.64
CA ALA A 10 3.72 -34.55 14.82
C ALA A 10 4.31 -33.50 15.78
N LEU A 11 5.23 -33.88 16.65
CA LEU A 11 5.77 -33.02 17.71
C LEU A 11 6.62 -31.85 17.18
N CYS A 12 7.31 -31.99 16.05
CA CYS A 12 8.23 -30.97 15.54
C CYS A 12 7.53 -29.69 15.01
N PRO A 13 6.50 -29.77 14.13
CA PRO A 13 5.76 -28.58 13.68
C PRO A 13 4.91 -27.96 14.80
N VAL A 14 4.41 -28.76 15.75
CA VAL A 14 3.68 -28.26 16.94
C VAL A 14 4.60 -27.50 17.90
N LEU A 15 5.87 -27.92 18.04
CA LEU A 15 6.87 -27.18 18.82
C LEU A 15 7.24 -25.84 18.17
N VAL A 16 7.37 -25.78 16.83
CA VAL A 16 7.58 -24.50 16.12
C VAL A 16 6.38 -23.56 16.28
N ALA A 17 5.16 -24.08 16.21
CA ALA A 17 3.92 -23.34 16.47
C ALA A 17 3.83 -22.83 17.91
N ALA A 18 4.25 -23.65 18.89
CA ALA A 18 4.28 -23.27 20.30
C ALA A 18 5.33 -22.18 20.58
N VAL A 19 6.49 -22.23 19.92
CA VAL A 19 7.52 -21.18 20.01
C VAL A 19 7.04 -19.87 19.38
N LEU A 20 6.39 -19.91 18.21
CA LEU A 20 5.80 -18.73 17.57
C LEU A 20 4.62 -18.15 18.36
N GLY A 21 3.78 -19.01 18.95
CA GLY A 21 2.68 -18.61 19.82
C GLY A 21 3.14 -18.02 21.15
N TRP A 22 4.29 -18.46 21.69
CA TRP A 22 4.86 -17.90 22.92
C TRP A 22 5.59 -16.57 22.67
N ALA A 23 6.30 -16.44 21.55
CA ALA A 23 7.08 -15.25 21.21
C ALA A 23 6.23 -14.02 20.81
N GLY A 24 5.01 -14.20 20.33
CA GLY A 24 4.12 -13.12 19.88
C GLY A 24 3.12 -12.57 20.91
N ASN A 25 3.10 -13.08 22.15
CA ASN A 25 2.00 -12.79 23.07
C ASN A 25 2.23 -11.57 23.97
N THR A 26 2.03 -10.38 23.42
CA THR A 26 1.26 -9.35 24.13
C THR A 26 -0.17 -9.44 23.62
N PRO A 27 -1.18 -9.78 24.46
CA PRO A 27 -2.57 -9.76 23.99
C PRO A 27 -2.88 -8.35 23.47
N PRO A 28 -3.52 -8.21 22.29
CA PRO A 28 -3.99 -6.90 21.87
C PRO A 28 -4.89 -6.33 22.96
N ALA A 29 -4.79 -5.02 23.21
CA ALA A 29 -5.55 -4.31 24.26
C ALA A 29 -7.08 -4.49 24.15
N ASN A 30 -7.58 -5.05 23.02
CA ASN A 30 -8.98 -5.35 22.75
C ASN A 30 -9.31 -6.87 22.77
N ALA A 31 -8.63 -7.68 23.59
CA ALA A 31 -8.97 -9.10 23.79
C ALA A 31 -10.39 -9.36 24.36
N ALA A 32 -11.12 -8.31 24.74
CA ALA A 32 -12.50 -8.38 25.19
C ALA A 32 -13.49 -8.75 24.05
N ASP A 33 -13.22 -8.38 22.79
CA ASP A 33 -14.11 -8.66 21.65
C ASP A 33 -13.82 -10.00 20.96
N GLY A 34 -12.60 -10.53 21.07
CA GLY A 34 -12.18 -11.76 20.37
C GLY A 34 -12.97 -13.02 20.76
N TYR A 35 -13.80 -12.93 21.80
CA TYR A 35 -14.67 -13.99 22.29
C TYR A 35 -16.05 -14.04 21.63
N ARG A 36 -16.44 -12.98 20.91
CA ARG A 36 -17.69 -12.92 20.14
C ARG A 36 -17.62 -13.70 18.83
N ASP A 37 -16.42 -13.97 18.30
CA ASP A 37 -16.20 -14.80 17.11
C ASP A 37 -15.39 -16.06 17.44
N SER A 38 -15.97 -16.97 18.22
CA SER A 38 -15.44 -18.32 18.39
C SER A 38 -15.62 -19.13 17.11
N LEU A 39 -14.86 -18.77 16.06
CA LEU A 39 -14.79 -19.54 14.83
C LEU A 39 -14.13 -20.88 15.10
N SER A 40 -14.68 -21.88 14.42
CA SER A 40 -14.38 -23.27 14.69
C SER A 40 -13.82 -23.93 13.42
N PHE A 41 -12.99 -24.97 13.60
CA PHE A 41 -12.28 -25.63 12.50
C PHE A 41 -12.94 -26.97 12.20
N SER A 42 -12.92 -27.36 10.92
CA SER A 42 -13.22 -28.73 10.52
C SER A 42 -12.03 -29.65 10.82
N ASN A 43 -12.30 -30.95 10.92
CA ASN A 43 -11.30 -31.99 11.12
C ASN A 43 -10.32 -32.07 9.94
N LEU A 44 -10.68 -31.56 8.76
CA LEU A 44 -9.77 -31.42 7.61
C LEU A 44 -8.97 -30.10 7.63
N GLY A 45 -9.08 -29.30 8.71
CA GLY A 45 -8.45 -27.98 8.87
C GLY A 45 -9.13 -26.89 8.07
N GLY A 46 -9.10 -25.62 8.45
CA GLY A 46 -9.90 -24.58 7.77
C GLY A 46 -11.24 -24.34 8.48
N VAL A 47 -11.84 -23.17 8.30
CA VAL A 47 -13.04 -22.77 9.07
C VAL A 47 -14.24 -23.59 8.61
N GLY A 48 -14.90 -24.24 9.55
CA GLY A 48 -15.90 -25.25 9.25
C GLY A 48 -16.57 -25.87 10.48
N LEU A 49 -17.47 -26.80 10.23
CA LEU A 49 -18.18 -27.56 11.24
C LEU A 49 -17.36 -28.77 11.70
N VAL A 50 -17.74 -30.01 11.38
CA VAL A 50 -17.00 -31.23 11.72
C VAL A 50 -16.20 -31.68 10.51
N ALA A 51 -16.85 -32.07 9.42
CA ALA A 51 -16.21 -32.40 8.15
C ALA A 51 -16.38 -31.30 7.10
N THR A 52 -17.46 -30.50 7.19
CA THR A 52 -17.84 -29.53 6.16
C THR A 52 -17.35 -28.12 6.44
N ARG A 53 -17.31 -27.31 5.39
CA ARG A 53 -16.87 -25.91 5.42
C ARG A 53 -18.06 -24.98 5.66
N THR A 54 -17.80 -23.78 6.16
CA THR A 54 -18.80 -22.71 6.26
C THR A 54 -18.38 -21.50 5.42
N ALA A 55 -19.28 -20.53 5.22
CA ALA A 55 -18.95 -19.26 4.58
C ALA A 55 -18.21 -18.28 5.51
N ARG A 56 -17.78 -18.75 6.69
CA ARG A 56 -17.01 -17.99 7.67
C ARG A 56 -15.51 -18.05 7.37
N PHE A 57 -14.80 -17.03 7.83
CA PHE A 57 -13.39 -16.79 7.57
C PHE A 57 -12.76 -16.21 8.82
N LEU A 58 -11.48 -16.49 9.02
CA LEU A 58 -10.71 -15.98 10.15
C LEU A 58 -10.43 -14.47 9.96
N PRO A 59 -9.95 -13.78 11.03
CA PRO A 59 -9.36 -12.47 10.90
C PRO A 59 -8.23 -12.45 9.86
N ASP A 60 -8.09 -11.31 9.20
CA ASP A 60 -7.08 -11.13 8.16
C ASP A 60 -5.66 -11.44 8.68
N GLY A 61 -4.86 -12.15 7.90
CA GLY A 61 -3.47 -12.52 8.26
C GLY A 61 -3.34 -13.62 9.30
N GLU A 62 -4.45 -14.23 9.74
CA GLU A 62 -4.38 -15.32 10.72
C GLU A 62 -3.85 -16.62 10.10
N ILE A 63 -2.98 -17.30 10.83
CA ILE A 63 -2.47 -18.63 10.51
C ILE A 63 -2.78 -19.59 11.65
N SER A 64 -3.12 -20.82 11.31
CA SER A 64 -3.40 -21.87 12.27
C SER A 64 -2.78 -23.20 11.86
N LEU A 65 -2.24 -23.91 12.84
CA LEU A 65 -1.69 -25.25 12.71
C LEU A 65 -2.53 -26.18 13.56
N GLY A 66 -2.99 -27.29 12.99
CA GLY A 66 -3.82 -28.23 13.73
C GLY A 66 -3.59 -29.68 13.35
N ALA A 67 -4.06 -30.53 14.25
CA ALA A 67 -4.10 -31.97 14.09
C ALA A 67 -5.46 -32.49 14.55
N SER A 68 -6.03 -33.43 13.80
CA SER A 68 -7.27 -34.12 14.13
C SER A 68 -7.10 -35.62 13.93
N VAL A 69 -7.86 -36.38 14.71
CA VAL A 69 -7.90 -37.85 14.65
C VAL A 69 -9.35 -38.26 14.66
N GLU A 70 -9.73 -39.08 13.67
CA GLU A 70 -11.07 -39.63 13.52
C GLU A 70 -10.96 -40.97 12.77
N ASP A 71 -11.10 -42.11 13.45
CA ASP A 71 -10.76 -43.45 12.91
C ASP A 71 -11.37 -43.71 11.52
N PRO A 72 -10.57 -44.13 10.50
CA PRO A 72 -9.15 -44.49 10.53
C PRO A 72 -8.16 -43.36 10.18
N LEU A 73 -8.63 -42.11 10.05
CA LEU A 73 -7.88 -40.99 9.52
C LEU A 73 -7.25 -40.14 10.62
N ALA A 74 -6.01 -39.71 10.40
CA ALA A 74 -5.47 -38.53 11.06
C ALA A 74 -5.11 -37.47 10.03
N SER A 75 -5.47 -36.22 10.33
CA SER A 75 -5.19 -35.08 9.47
C SER A 75 -4.36 -34.05 10.22
N TYR A 76 -3.31 -33.56 9.56
CA TYR A 76 -2.51 -32.43 10.00
C TYR A 76 -2.67 -31.33 8.98
N PHE A 77 -2.86 -30.09 9.44
CA PHE A 77 -3.17 -29.01 8.53
C PHE A 77 -2.56 -27.68 8.96
N LEU A 78 -2.28 -26.86 7.95
CA LEU A 78 -1.96 -25.44 8.07
C LEU A 78 -3.04 -24.67 7.33
N THR A 79 -3.83 -23.87 8.05
CA THR A 79 -4.80 -22.95 7.47
C THR A 79 -4.28 -21.53 7.58
N TRP A 80 -4.40 -20.78 6.50
CA TRP A 80 -4.00 -19.41 6.41
C TRP A 80 -5.12 -18.56 5.82
N GLN A 81 -5.51 -17.51 6.54
CA GLN A 81 -6.35 -16.44 6.03
C GLN A 81 -5.48 -15.50 5.19
N ALA A 82 -5.26 -15.91 3.94
CA ALA A 82 -4.35 -15.26 3.03
C ALA A 82 -4.71 -13.82 2.74
N THR A 83 -5.98 -13.53 2.56
CA THR A 83 -6.53 -12.17 2.43
C THR A 83 -7.87 -12.14 3.15
N PRO A 84 -8.54 -10.98 3.32
CA PRO A 84 -9.88 -10.95 3.87
C PRO A 84 -10.89 -11.80 3.07
N TRP A 85 -10.59 -12.13 1.81
CA TRP A 85 -11.48 -12.88 0.91
C TRP A 85 -10.95 -14.27 0.52
N LEU A 86 -9.73 -14.66 0.92
CA LEU A 86 -9.11 -15.94 0.57
C LEU A 86 -8.60 -16.68 1.81
N GLU A 87 -9.08 -17.90 2.02
CA GLU A 87 -8.54 -18.87 2.98
C GLU A 87 -7.89 -20.02 2.21
N VAL A 88 -6.69 -20.41 2.63
CA VAL A 88 -5.90 -21.50 2.04
C VAL A 88 -5.63 -22.53 3.13
N THR A 89 -5.89 -23.81 2.86
CA THR A 89 -5.56 -24.89 3.80
C THR A 89 -4.68 -25.93 3.11
N ALA A 90 -3.45 -26.07 3.58
CA ALA A 90 -2.60 -27.21 3.24
C ALA A 90 -2.89 -28.33 4.25
N ARG A 91 -3.27 -29.50 3.77
CA ARG A 91 -3.60 -30.67 4.58
C ARG A 91 -2.74 -31.86 4.20
N TYR A 92 -2.32 -32.60 5.21
CA TYR A 92 -1.71 -33.91 5.11
C TYR A 92 -2.61 -34.90 5.84
N SER A 93 -2.96 -36.02 5.24
CA SER A 93 -3.78 -37.04 5.91
C SER A 93 -3.22 -38.44 5.71
N GLU A 94 -3.22 -39.21 6.80
CA GLU A 94 -2.70 -40.57 6.87
C GLU A 94 -3.76 -41.52 7.42
N ALA A 95 -3.91 -42.68 6.80
CA ALA A 95 -4.71 -43.76 7.35
C ALA A 95 -3.81 -44.66 8.21
N TRP A 96 -4.05 -44.74 9.51
CA TRP A 96 -3.13 -45.45 10.42
C TRP A 96 -3.10 -46.97 10.23
N LYS A 97 -4.11 -47.54 9.56
CA LYS A 97 -4.17 -48.97 9.21
C LYS A 97 -3.40 -49.29 7.92
N GLU A 98 -3.17 -48.30 7.05
CA GLU A 98 -2.43 -48.42 5.79
C GLU A 98 -1.51 -47.19 5.57
N PRO A 99 -0.42 -47.06 6.35
CA PRO A 99 0.39 -45.83 6.43
C PRO A 99 1.12 -45.44 5.13
N ASP A 100 1.08 -46.27 4.09
CA ASP A 100 1.70 -46.00 2.79
C ASP A 100 0.76 -45.27 1.80
N ASP A 101 -0.55 -45.15 2.09
CA ASP A 101 -1.51 -44.40 1.27
C ASP A 101 -1.75 -43.01 1.88
N LEU A 102 -0.98 -42.06 1.35
CA LEU A 102 -0.79 -40.72 1.90
C LEU A 102 -1.51 -39.68 1.03
N ASP A 103 -2.43 -38.92 1.60
CA ASP A 103 -3.12 -37.85 0.87
C ASP A 103 -2.59 -36.46 1.24
N ARG A 104 -2.38 -35.62 0.23
CA ARG A 104 -1.96 -34.22 0.37
C ARG A 104 -2.98 -33.34 -0.33
N GLY A 105 -3.70 -32.55 0.45
CA GLY A 105 -4.69 -31.61 -0.07
C GLY A 105 -4.20 -30.18 -0.02
N LEU A 106 -4.50 -29.41 -1.05
CA LEU A 106 -4.53 -27.94 -0.95
C LEU A 106 -5.94 -27.44 -1.22
N ASP A 107 -6.58 -26.92 -0.17
CA ASP A 107 -7.91 -26.35 -0.24
C ASP A 107 -7.83 -24.83 -0.43
N LEU A 108 -8.70 -24.28 -1.27
CA LEU A 108 -8.93 -22.84 -1.40
C LEU A 108 -10.39 -22.53 -1.06
N LYS A 109 -10.64 -21.46 -0.30
CA LYS A 109 -11.99 -20.95 -0.02
C LYS A 109 -12.02 -19.45 -0.27
N LEU A 110 -12.94 -19.02 -1.13
CA LEU A 110 -13.10 -17.65 -1.59
C LEU A 110 -14.40 -17.07 -1.05
N ARG A 111 -14.31 -15.90 -0.42
CA ARG A 111 -15.49 -15.13 0.02
C ARG A 111 -16.06 -14.41 -1.20
N LEU A 112 -17.33 -14.66 -1.47
CA LEU A 112 -18.08 -13.96 -2.52
C LEU A 112 -18.89 -12.80 -1.93
N VAL A 113 -19.51 -13.02 -0.77
CA VAL A 113 -20.35 -12.03 -0.10
C VAL A 113 -20.07 -12.06 1.40
N GLN A 114 -19.84 -10.89 1.99
CA GLN A 114 -19.79 -10.73 3.44
C GLN A 114 -21.22 -10.68 4.00
N GLU A 115 -21.45 -11.30 5.15
CA GLU A 115 -22.76 -11.23 5.82
C GLU A 115 -23.13 -9.77 6.07
N GLY A 116 -24.36 -9.40 5.68
CA GLY A 116 -25.00 -8.16 6.08
C GLY A 116 -26.25 -8.45 6.91
N ASP A 117 -27.07 -7.43 7.16
CA ASP A 117 -28.30 -7.59 7.96
C ASP A 117 -29.28 -8.57 7.31
N VAL A 118 -29.38 -8.55 5.98
CA VAL A 118 -30.29 -9.42 5.21
C VAL A 118 -29.54 -10.56 4.55
N LEU A 119 -28.55 -10.27 3.69
CA LEU A 119 -27.85 -11.30 2.92
C LEU A 119 -26.97 -12.19 3.81
N PRO A 120 -26.97 -13.53 3.59
CA PRO A 120 -26.02 -14.42 4.23
C PRO A 120 -24.60 -14.19 3.68
N ALA A 121 -23.59 -14.58 4.46
CA ALA A 121 -22.26 -14.75 3.90
C ALA A 121 -22.28 -15.85 2.85
N VAL A 122 -21.55 -15.67 1.75
CA VAL A 122 -21.45 -16.64 0.65
C VAL A 122 -19.99 -16.92 0.37
N ALA A 123 -19.64 -18.20 0.27
CA ALA A 123 -18.31 -18.63 -0.11
C ALA A 123 -18.36 -19.78 -1.11
N VAL A 124 -17.40 -19.79 -2.03
CA VAL A 124 -17.09 -20.95 -2.87
C VAL A 124 -15.78 -21.54 -2.40
N GLY A 125 -15.65 -22.86 -2.40
CA GLY A 125 -14.38 -23.49 -2.10
C GLY A 125 -14.10 -24.70 -2.96
N PHE A 126 -12.81 -25.01 -3.00
CA PHE A 126 -12.18 -26.05 -3.77
C PHE A 126 -11.38 -26.87 -2.79
N GLN A 127 -11.88 -28.05 -2.45
CA GLN A 127 -11.19 -29.00 -1.60
C GLN A 127 -10.26 -29.83 -2.47
N ASP A 128 -9.00 -29.91 -2.08
CA ASP A 128 -7.93 -30.58 -2.83
C ASP A 128 -7.85 -30.15 -4.32
N LEU A 129 -7.70 -28.85 -4.56
CA LEU A 129 -7.67 -28.27 -5.91
C LEU A 129 -6.43 -28.67 -6.73
N LEU A 130 -5.28 -28.82 -6.05
CA LEU A 130 -3.99 -29.11 -6.68
C LEU A 130 -3.58 -30.58 -6.59
N GLY A 131 -4.47 -31.44 -6.10
CA GLY A 131 -4.33 -32.90 -6.06
C GLY A 131 -5.48 -33.58 -6.82
N ASN A 132 -5.27 -34.85 -7.13
CA ASN A 132 -6.34 -35.77 -7.58
C ASN A 132 -6.67 -36.74 -6.43
N GLY A 133 -6.56 -36.26 -5.19
CA GLY A 133 -6.76 -37.07 -4.00
C GLY A 133 -8.22 -37.42 -3.79
N PRO A 134 -8.51 -38.41 -2.93
CA PRO A 134 -9.85 -38.96 -2.78
C PRO A 134 -10.85 -37.98 -2.13
N PHE A 135 -10.37 -36.84 -1.62
CA PHE A 135 -11.18 -35.77 -1.02
C PHE A 135 -11.54 -34.64 -1.98
N ALA A 136 -11.11 -34.71 -3.25
CA ALA A 136 -11.28 -33.62 -4.21
C ALA A 136 -12.75 -33.29 -4.50
N GLY A 137 -13.08 -32.00 -4.49
CA GLY A 137 -14.41 -31.52 -4.82
C GLY A 137 -14.59 -30.02 -4.65
N GLU A 138 -15.72 -29.53 -5.11
CA GLU A 138 -16.08 -28.11 -5.05
C GLU A 138 -17.34 -27.91 -4.21
N TYR A 139 -17.48 -26.74 -3.60
CA TYR A 139 -18.69 -26.41 -2.84
C TYR A 139 -19.04 -24.93 -2.92
N LEU A 140 -20.33 -24.64 -2.81
CA LEU A 140 -20.89 -23.31 -2.56
C LEU A 140 -21.63 -23.37 -1.23
N VAL A 141 -21.34 -22.45 -0.31
CA VAL A 141 -21.92 -22.44 1.04
C VAL A 141 -22.41 -21.05 1.42
N PHE A 142 -23.54 -21.05 2.13
CA PHE A 142 -24.20 -19.89 2.70
C PHE A 142 -24.15 -20.00 4.22
N SER A 143 -23.80 -18.92 4.92
CA SER A 143 -23.83 -18.89 6.39
C SER A 143 -24.53 -17.63 6.90
N LYS A 144 -25.39 -17.79 7.91
CA LYS A 144 -26.11 -16.69 8.55
C LYS A 144 -26.14 -16.88 10.06
N ARG A 145 -25.84 -15.80 10.79
CA ARG A 145 -25.86 -15.78 12.25
C ARG A 145 -27.15 -15.17 12.76
N PHE A 146 -27.80 -15.89 13.68
CA PHE A 146 -28.99 -15.49 14.39
C PHE A 146 -28.69 -15.57 15.89
N ASP A 147 -28.27 -14.46 16.48
CA ASP A 147 -27.89 -14.38 17.89
C ASP A 147 -26.88 -15.50 18.28
N ALA A 148 -27.26 -16.46 19.13
CA ALA A 148 -26.39 -17.55 19.56
C ALA A 148 -26.14 -18.64 18.49
N PHE A 149 -26.90 -18.66 17.40
CA PHE A 149 -26.82 -19.69 16.37
C PHE A 149 -26.13 -19.20 15.10
N ASP A 150 -25.27 -20.02 14.51
CA ASP A 150 -24.68 -19.81 13.19
C ASP A 150 -25.10 -20.99 12.29
N VAL A 151 -25.92 -20.71 11.28
CA VAL A 151 -26.51 -21.73 10.40
C VAL A 151 -25.80 -21.69 9.07
N SER A 152 -25.37 -22.85 8.58
CA SER A 152 -24.74 -23.00 7.27
C SER A 152 -25.47 -24.02 6.41
N LEU A 153 -25.65 -23.71 5.14
CA LEU A 153 -26.24 -24.61 4.14
C LEU A 153 -25.46 -24.47 2.84
N GLY A 154 -25.14 -25.59 2.20
CA GLY A 154 -24.34 -25.60 0.99
C GLY A 154 -24.66 -26.75 0.06
N VAL A 155 -24.12 -26.62 -1.15
CA VAL A 155 -24.17 -27.62 -2.21
C VAL A 155 -22.76 -27.92 -2.70
N SER A 156 -22.54 -29.13 -3.18
CA SER A 156 -21.21 -29.63 -3.52
C SER A 156 -21.18 -30.48 -4.80
N TRP A 157 -19.96 -30.68 -5.30
CA TRP A 157 -19.57 -31.58 -6.39
C TRP A 157 -18.32 -32.38 -5.99
N GLY A 158 -18.08 -33.54 -6.61
CA GLY A 158 -16.96 -34.43 -6.27
C GLY A 158 -17.20 -35.21 -4.96
N TYR A 159 -16.15 -35.48 -4.18
CA TYR A 159 -16.27 -36.25 -2.93
C TYR A 159 -17.27 -35.67 -1.92
N PRO A 160 -17.30 -34.35 -1.63
CA PRO A 160 -18.28 -33.79 -0.71
C PRO A 160 -19.74 -33.92 -1.20
N ALA A 161 -19.95 -34.42 -2.41
CA ALA A 161 -21.23 -34.71 -3.03
C ALA A 161 -21.47 -36.21 -3.28
N SER A 162 -20.58 -37.10 -2.86
CA SER A 162 -20.65 -38.52 -3.25
C SER A 162 -21.89 -39.25 -2.71
N ARG A 163 -22.58 -38.71 -1.70
CA ARG A 163 -23.89 -39.20 -1.26
C ARG A 163 -25.03 -38.81 -2.21
N GLY A 164 -24.82 -37.80 -3.05
CA GLY A 164 -25.78 -37.28 -4.03
C GLY A 164 -26.99 -36.58 -3.41
N GLY A 165 -28.02 -36.37 -4.23
CA GLY A 165 -29.33 -35.91 -3.78
C GLY A 165 -30.04 -34.96 -4.74
N ILE A 166 -29.31 -34.22 -5.58
CA ILE A 166 -29.87 -33.24 -6.51
C ILE A 166 -29.23 -33.42 -7.89
N ASP A 167 -30.00 -33.31 -8.98
CA ASP A 167 -29.45 -33.30 -10.34
C ASP A 167 -28.63 -32.03 -10.58
N ASN A 168 -27.46 -32.15 -11.20
CA ASN A 168 -26.62 -30.99 -11.48
C ASN A 168 -27.26 -30.10 -12.56
N PRO A 169 -27.78 -28.89 -12.26
CA PRO A 169 -28.45 -28.05 -13.25
C PRO A 169 -27.47 -27.50 -14.31
N LEU A 170 -26.16 -27.49 -14.01
CA LEU A 170 -25.13 -27.06 -14.96
C LEU A 170 -24.99 -28.04 -16.14
N SER A 171 -25.44 -29.29 -16.00
CA SER A 171 -25.54 -30.25 -17.10
C SER A 171 -26.37 -29.72 -18.28
N HIS A 172 -27.40 -28.93 -17.99
CA HIS A 172 -28.26 -28.31 -19.02
C HIS A 172 -27.57 -27.16 -19.77
N ILE A 173 -26.48 -26.61 -19.25
CA ILE A 173 -25.72 -25.52 -19.87
C ILE A 173 -24.72 -26.08 -20.89
N ALA A 174 -23.98 -27.13 -20.50
CA ALA A 174 -23.03 -27.82 -21.37
C ALA A 174 -22.79 -29.26 -20.90
N GLY A 175 -22.71 -30.20 -21.85
CA GLY A 175 -22.44 -31.61 -21.56
C GLY A 175 -21.11 -31.88 -20.85
N SER A 176 -20.17 -30.93 -20.81
CA SER A 176 -18.95 -31.01 -20.01
C SER A 176 -19.20 -31.04 -18.50
N PHE A 177 -20.37 -30.59 -18.03
CA PHE A 177 -20.76 -30.63 -16.62
C PHE A 177 -21.42 -31.95 -16.21
N GLU A 178 -21.84 -32.79 -17.16
CA GLU A 178 -22.49 -34.08 -16.85
C GLU A 178 -21.53 -35.13 -16.31
N ARG A 179 -20.26 -35.10 -16.75
CA ARG A 179 -19.29 -36.15 -16.42
C ARG A 179 -18.06 -35.55 -15.77
N ARG A 180 -17.76 -36.03 -14.56
CA ARG A 180 -16.46 -35.80 -13.91
C ARG A 180 -15.50 -36.87 -14.41
N ASN A 181 -14.38 -36.47 -15.01
CA ASN A 181 -13.38 -37.43 -15.45
C ASN A 181 -12.56 -37.89 -14.25
N ASP A 182 -12.85 -39.09 -13.76
CA ASP A 182 -12.25 -39.71 -12.56
C ASP A 182 -10.88 -40.34 -12.85
N ASN A 183 -10.14 -39.85 -13.85
CA ASN A 183 -8.79 -40.35 -14.12
C ASN A 183 -7.88 -39.98 -12.94
N ARG A 184 -7.80 -40.89 -11.96
CA ARG A 184 -6.99 -40.81 -10.72
C ARG A 184 -5.50 -40.93 -11.01
N ASP A 185 -5.03 -40.30 -12.10
CA ASP A 185 -3.60 -40.15 -12.34
C ASP A 185 -3.05 -39.31 -11.19
N ARG A 186 -2.37 -40.00 -10.25
CA ARG A 186 -1.76 -39.46 -9.01
C ARG A 186 -0.62 -38.45 -9.27
N ASN A 187 -0.59 -37.81 -10.44
CA ASN A 187 0.52 -37.05 -11.01
C ASN A 187 0.41 -35.53 -10.76
N GLY A 188 -0.43 -35.14 -9.79
CA GLY A 188 -0.50 -33.77 -9.26
C GLY A 188 -0.97 -32.67 -10.23
N VAL A 189 -1.58 -33.02 -11.36
CA VAL A 189 -2.14 -32.08 -12.34
C VAL A 189 -3.50 -31.57 -11.86
N PRO A 190 -3.69 -30.24 -11.68
CA PRO A 190 -4.98 -29.68 -11.28
C PRO A 190 -6.10 -30.03 -12.28
N ALA A 191 -7.17 -30.67 -11.82
CA ALA A 191 -8.29 -31.07 -12.65
C ALA A 191 -9.27 -29.92 -12.93
N ILE A 192 -8.77 -28.76 -13.39
CA ILE A 192 -9.56 -27.53 -13.61
C ILE A 192 -10.73 -27.76 -14.59
N LYS A 193 -10.61 -28.74 -15.50
CA LYS A 193 -11.67 -29.12 -16.45
C LYS A 193 -12.86 -29.85 -15.80
N ASN A 194 -12.71 -30.35 -14.58
CA ASN A 194 -13.72 -31.11 -13.84
C ASN A 194 -14.50 -30.26 -12.83
N LEU A 195 -14.19 -28.96 -12.74
CA LEU A 195 -14.82 -28.08 -11.74
C LEU A 195 -16.33 -27.99 -11.97
N PHE A 196 -17.11 -28.23 -10.92
CA PHE A 196 -18.58 -28.19 -10.94
C PHE A 196 -19.22 -29.23 -11.87
N SER A 197 -18.48 -30.28 -12.22
CA SER A 197 -18.95 -31.40 -13.06
C SER A 197 -19.31 -32.63 -12.23
N GLY A 198 -20.28 -33.39 -12.73
CA GLY A 198 -20.89 -34.57 -12.11
C GLY A 198 -22.39 -34.58 -12.38
N ASP A 199 -22.98 -35.76 -12.51
CA ASP A 199 -24.42 -35.93 -12.75
C ASP A 199 -25.26 -35.55 -11.51
N LYS A 200 -24.69 -35.74 -10.32
CA LYS A 200 -25.31 -35.40 -9.03
C LYS A 200 -24.54 -34.33 -8.26
N MET A 201 -25.29 -33.44 -7.63
CA MET A 201 -24.86 -32.54 -6.57
C MET A 201 -25.25 -33.12 -5.20
N GLY A 202 -24.44 -32.82 -4.20
CA GLY A 202 -24.71 -33.11 -2.80
C GLY A 202 -25.19 -31.87 -2.05
N VAL A 203 -25.93 -32.10 -0.96
CA VAL A 203 -26.28 -31.05 0.01
C VAL A 203 -25.53 -31.32 1.29
N PHE A 204 -25.05 -30.26 1.93
CA PHE A 204 -24.45 -30.31 3.24
C PHE A 204 -24.82 -29.08 4.05
N GLY A 205 -24.66 -29.13 5.36
CA GLY A 205 -24.92 -27.98 6.21
C GLY A 205 -24.98 -28.33 7.68
N GLY A 206 -25.28 -27.36 8.51
CA GLY A 206 -25.39 -27.57 9.94
C GLY A 206 -25.56 -26.30 10.73
N ILE A 207 -25.57 -26.47 12.04
CA ILE A 207 -25.81 -25.40 13.01
C ILE A 207 -24.68 -25.44 14.03
N GLU A 208 -24.07 -24.29 14.28
CA GLU A 208 -23.19 -24.06 15.41
C GLU A 208 -23.92 -23.19 16.45
N TYR A 209 -24.09 -23.74 17.65
CA TYR A 209 -24.69 -23.08 18.80
C TYR A 209 -23.61 -22.61 19.76
N ARG A 210 -23.57 -21.30 20.03
CA ARG A 210 -22.72 -20.71 21.06
C ARG A 210 -23.40 -20.86 22.40
N THR A 211 -22.79 -21.68 23.26
CA THR A 211 -23.34 -21.93 24.60
C THR A 211 -23.11 -20.72 25.51
N PRO A 212 -23.84 -20.59 26.62
CA PRO A 212 -23.56 -19.57 27.64
C PRO A 212 -22.16 -19.73 28.28
N LEU A 213 -21.55 -20.91 28.17
CA LEU A 213 -20.19 -21.13 28.64
C LEU A 213 -19.20 -20.47 27.70
N ARG A 214 -18.41 -19.56 28.27
CA ARG A 214 -17.38 -18.81 27.54
C ARG A 214 -16.41 -19.79 26.86
N GLY A 215 -16.61 -19.97 25.55
CA GLY A 215 -15.62 -20.56 24.63
C GLY A 215 -16.03 -21.89 24.11
N LEU A 216 -17.16 -22.38 24.60
CA LEU A 216 -17.74 -23.65 24.24
C LEU A 216 -18.84 -23.41 23.21
N THR A 217 -18.67 -24.03 22.05
CA THR A 217 -19.70 -24.14 21.01
C THR A 217 -20.04 -25.61 20.80
N PHE A 218 -21.30 -25.84 20.43
CA PHE A 218 -21.80 -27.14 20.02
C PHE A 218 -22.17 -27.09 18.55
N LYS A 219 -21.81 -28.12 17.79
CA LYS A 219 -22.04 -28.20 16.36
C LYS A 219 -22.82 -29.46 16.03
N VAL A 220 -23.76 -29.33 15.09
CA VAL A 220 -24.41 -30.46 14.42
C VAL A 220 -24.28 -30.23 12.92
N GLU A 221 -23.91 -31.26 12.18
CA GLU A 221 -23.62 -31.21 10.77
C GLU A 221 -24.31 -32.37 10.05
N TYR A 222 -24.91 -32.09 8.90
CA TYR A 222 -25.21 -33.07 7.85
C TYR A 222 -24.11 -33.01 6.79
N ASN A 223 -23.35 -34.09 6.67
CA ASN A 223 -22.29 -34.24 5.68
C ASN A 223 -22.89 -34.67 4.33
N GLY A 224 -22.41 -34.11 3.22
CA GLY A 224 -22.80 -34.51 1.86
C GLY A 224 -21.92 -35.61 1.26
N GLY A 225 -20.75 -35.87 1.87
CA GLY A 225 -19.82 -36.90 1.42
C GLY A 225 -20.10 -38.27 2.05
N ASP A 226 -19.97 -39.31 1.25
CA ASP A 226 -20.02 -40.72 1.64
C ASP A 226 -18.60 -41.26 1.81
N ALA A 227 -18.19 -41.54 3.05
CA ALA A 227 -16.82 -41.94 3.36
C ALA A 227 -16.44 -43.31 2.77
N ARG A 228 -17.42 -44.12 2.37
CA ARG A 228 -17.19 -45.45 1.75
C ARG A 228 -16.72 -45.34 0.31
N THR A 229 -16.84 -44.17 -0.33
CA THR A 229 -16.31 -43.96 -1.69
C THR A 229 -14.82 -43.65 -1.71
N LEU A 230 -14.20 -43.42 -0.55
CA LEU A 230 -12.75 -43.30 -0.43
C LEU A 230 -12.13 -44.69 -0.66
N ASP A 231 -10.96 -44.78 -1.29
CA ASP A 231 -10.20 -46.05 -1.44
C ASP A 231 -9.77 -46.67 -0.08
N LEU A 232 -10.13 -46.01 1.04
CA LEU A 232 -10.09 -46.48 2.42
C LEU A 232 -11.30 -47.37 2.79
N ALA A 233 -12.16 -47.73 1.83
CA ALA A 233 -13.46 -48.39 2.02
C ALA A 233 -13.42 -49.67 2.88
N ASN A 234 -12.30 -50.41 2.86
CA ASN A 234 -12.14 -51.61 3.68
C ASN A 234 -12.04 -51.33 5.20
N ALA A 235 -11.82 -50.09 5.60
CA ALA A 235 -11.66 -49.68 7.00
C ALA A 235 -12.89 -48.95 7.59
N ILE A 236 -13.88 -48.55 6.76
CA ILE A 236 -15.05 -47.75 7.19
C ILE A 236 -16.32 -48.59 7.00
N GLY A 237 -16.82 -49.18 8.10
CA GLY A 237 -17.97 -50.10 8.07
C GLY A 237 -19.35 -49.44 8.16
N LYS A 238 -19.43 -48.19 8.64
CA LYS A 238 -20.65 -47.39 8.76
C LYS A 238 -20.37 -45.93 8.39
N ASP A 239 -21.37 -45.27 7.81
CA ASP A 239 -21.27 -43.87 7.38
C ASP A 239 -22.62 -43.15 7.51
N PHE A 240 -23.02 -42.90 8.76
CA PHE A 240 -24.20 -42.10 9.06
C PHE A 240 -23.91 -40.61 8.76
N PRO A 241 -24.78 -39.89 8.01
CA PRO A 241 -24.48 -38.55 7.50
C PRO A 241 -24.45 -37.44 8.54
N VAL A 242 -24.93 -37.68 9.77
CA VAL A 242 -25.02 -36.64 10.80
C VAL A 242 -23.89 -36.75 11.80
N ASN A 243 -23.13 -35.67 11.95
CA ASN A 243 -22.02 -35.53 12.88
C ASN A 243 -22.37 -34.49 13.96
N ALA A 244 -21.79 -34.64 15.14
CA ALA A 244 -21.92 -33.66 16.22
C ALA A 244 -20.60 -33.46 16.97
N ALA A 245 -20.29 -32.24 17.38
CA ALA A 245 -19.05 -31.96 18.10
C ALA A 245 -19.17 -30.79 19.07
N PHE A 246 -18.36 -30.82 20.12
CA PHE A 246 -18.06 -29.66 20.94
C PHE A 246 -16.72 -29.06 20.53
N ASN A 247 -16.65 -27.73 20.57
CA ASN A 247 -15.45 -26.97 20.31
C ASN A 247 -15.21 -26.01 21.49
N TYR A 248 -14.04 -26.06 22.11
CA TYR A 248 -13.70 -25.29 23.29
C TYR A 248 -12.43 -24.46 23.08
N ARG A 249 -12.53 -23.16 23.33
CA ARG A 249 -11.42 -22.21 23.19
C ARG A 249 -10.96 -21.68 24.57
N PRO A 250 -10.20 -22.46 25.35
CA PRO A 250 -9.81 -22.07 26.72
C PRO A 250 -8.97 -20.79 26.75
N VAL A 251 -8.15 -20.57 25.73
CA VAL A 251 -7.33 -19.37 25.52
C VAL A 251 -7.41 -18.94 24.04
N PRO A 252 -7.21 -17.66 23.70
CA PRO A 252 -7.43 -17.16 22.33
C PRO A 252 -6.69 -17.93 21.21
N TRP A 253 -5.54 -18.51 21.52
CA TRP A 253 -4.65 -19.20 20.57
C TRP A 253 -4.77 -20.73 20.57
N ILE A 254 -5.59 -21.34 21.44
CA ILE A 254 -5.86 -22.81 21.44
C ILE A 254 -7.32 -23.06 21.15
N ASN A 255 -7.59 -23.97 20.22
CA ASN A 255 -8.90 -24.56 20.01
C ASN A 255 -8.85 -26.08 20.18
N LEU A 256 -9.79 -26.63 20.96
CA LEU A 256 -9.96 -28.06 21.22
C LEU A 256 -11.31 -28.52 20.65
N ALA A 257 -11.32 -29.62 19.91
CA ALA A 257 -12.54 -30.22 19.38
C ALA A 257 -12.68 -31.68 19.85
N ALA A 258 -13.91 -32.08 20.18
CA ALA A 258 -14.24 -33.47 20.45
C ALA A 258 -15.65 -33.75 19.92
N GLY A 259 -15.82 -34.82 19.16
CA GLY A 259 -17.08 -35.09 18.48
C GLY A 259 -17.31 -36.55 18.14
N PHE A 260 -18.51 -36.79 17.64
CA PHE A 260 -19.01 -38.06 17.16
C PHE A 260 -19.38 -37.91 15.69
N ALA A 261 -18.85 -38.79 14.85
CA ALA A 261 -19.03 -38.78 13.41
C ALA A 261 -19.40 -40.18 12.90
N ARG A 262 -20.00 -40.24 11.71
CA ARG A 262 -20.34 -41.49 11.00
C ARG A 262 -21.23 -42.49 11.74
N GLY A 263 -21.78 -42.12 12.90
CA GLY A 263 -22.70 -42.94 13.68
C GLY A 263 -22.05 -43.89 14.69
N ASP A 264 -20.72 -44.04 14.69
CA ASP A 264 -19.98 -44.85 15.66
C ASP A 264 -18.54 -44.36 15.94
N THR A 265 -18.08 -43.29 15.27
CA THR A 265 -16.69 -42.85 15.35
C THR A 265 -16.54 -41.66 16.28
N VAL A 266 -15.55 -41.69 17.17
CA VAL A 266 -15.18 -40.54 18.01
C VAL A 266 -13.98 -39.84 17.39
N GLY A 267 -14.05 -38.52 17.30
CA GLY A 267 -12.98 -37.67 16.81
C GLY A 267 -12.50 -36.65 17.85
N VAL A 268 -11.21 -36.32 17.81
CA VAL A 268 -10.62 -35.25 18.62
C VAL A 268 -9.70 -34.37 17.77
N GLY A 269 -9.62 -33.09 18.10
CA GLY A 269 -8.78 -32.13 17.38
C GLY A 269 -8.15 -31.07 18.29
N LEU A 270 -6.97 -30.63 17.90
CA LEU A 270 -6.24 -29.51 18.50
C LEU A 270 -5.84 -28.54 17.38
N THR A 271 -6.06 -27.26 17.57
CA THR A 271 -5.60 -26.21 16.65
C THR A 271 -4.96 -25.06 17.43
N VAL A 272 -3.80 -24.63 16.99
CA VAL A 272 -3.05 -23.48 17.51
C VAL A 272 -3.10 -22.36 16.48
N ARG A 273 -3.31 -21.12 16.92
CA ARG A 273 -3.52 -19.95 16.05
C ARG A 273 -2.59 -18.79 16.42
N THR A 274 -2.20 -18.00 15.43
CA THR A 274 -1.54 -16.69 15.59
C THR A 274 -1.88 -15.77 14.43
N ASN A 275 -1.69 -14.46 14.58
CA ASN A 275 -1.91 -13.49 13.51
C ASN A 275 -0.58 -12.93 13.01
N LEU A 276 -0.32 -13.01 11.70
CA LEU A 276 0.93 -12.56 11.09
C LEU A 276 1.10 -11.03 11.14
N HIS A 277 0.03 -10.25 11.26
CA HIS A 277 0.11 -8.80 11.48
C HIS A 277 0.58 -8.44 12.89
N ASP A 278 0.22 -9.26 13.88
CA ASP A 278 0.53 -9.00 15.29
C ASP A 278 1.93 -9.48 15.71
N LEU A 279 2.63 -10.22 14.83
CA LEU A 279 4.01 -10.62 15.04
C LEU A 279 4.93 -9.41 14.85
N ALA A 280 4.94 -8.50 15.84
CA ALA A 280 5.81 -7.35 15.88
C ALA A 280 7.21 -7.75 16.37
N GLY A 281 8.23 -7.46 15.57
CA GLY A 281 9.60 -7.48 16.04
C GLY A 281 9.87 -6.31 17.00
N ARG A 282 10.87 -6.44 17.87
CA ARG A 282 11.36 -5.27 18.62
C ARG A 282 11.81 -4.21 17.61
N ARG A 283 11.15 -3.04 17.57
CA ARG A 283 11.61 -1.87 16.81
C ARG A 283 13.03 -1.51 17.31
N LYS A 284 14.08 -1.94 16.63
CA LYS A 284 15.49 -1.77 17.09
C LYS A 284 15.93 -0.32 17.16
N ASN A 285 15.20 0.56 16.46
CA ASN A 285 15.44 1.99 16.40
C ASN A 285 14.32 2.82 17.05
N ALA A 286 13.48 2.22 17.92
CA ALA A 286 12.24 2.84 18.44
C ALA A 286 12.39 4.04 19.39
N ALA A 287 13.59 4.42 19.83
CA ALA A 287 13.73 5.68 20.56
C ALA A 287 13.85 6.81 19.53
N PRO A 288 12.88 7.74 19.43
CA PRO A 288 13.16 9.02 18.82
C PRO A 288 14.30 9.63 19.65
N PRO A 289 15.40 10.06 19.04
CA PRO A 289 16.33 10.94 19.74
C PRO A 289 15.54 12.17 20.17
N THR A 290 15.79 12.67 21.38
CA THR A 290 15.25 13.96 21.82
C THR A 290 15.47 14.99 20.71
N PRO A 291 14.44 15.74 20.29
CA PRO A 291 14.62 16.76 19.26
C PRO A 291 15.78 17.67 19.68
N PRO A 292 16.69 18.04 18.77
CA PRO A 292 17.75 18.96 19.09
C PRO A 292 17.10 20.24 19.63
N THR A 293 17.47 20.65 20.84
CA THR A 293 17.01 21.90 21.46
C THR A 293 17.64 23.08 20.71
N GLY A 294 17.19 23.33 19.48
CA GLY A 294 17.45 24.56 18.77
C GLY A 294 16.47 25.60 19.28
N ALA A 295 16.97 26.78 19.69
CA ALA A 295 16.10 27.91 20.01
C ALA A 295 15.15 28.17 18.83
N PRO A 296 13.86 28.49 19.09
CA PRO A 296 12.92 28.81 18.03
C PRO A 296 13.57 29.86 17.13
N SER A 297 13.58 29.62 15.81
CA SER A 297 13.94 30.68 14.89
C SER A 297 12.92 31.78 15.09
N GLU A 298 13.37 32.91 15.64
CA GLU A 298 12.57 34.13 15.60
C GLU A 298 12.34 34.42 14.12
N TYR A 299 11.13 34.10 13.65
CA TYR A 299 10.62 34.61 12.40
C TYR A 299 10.67 36.13 12.53
N ARG A 300 11.72 36.76 12.02
CA ARG A 300 11.89 38.21 12.05
C ARG A 300 10.84 38.79 11.10
N SER A 301 9.64 39.00 11.63
CA SER A 301 8.65 39.89 11.04
C SER A 301 9.23 41.30 11.11
N GLU A 302 9.91 41.75 10.07
CA GLU A 302 10.25 43.16 9.95
C GLU A 302 8.95 43.98 9.88
N PRO A 303 8.74 44.98 10.77
CA PRO A 303 7.56 45.83 10.70
C PRO A 303 7.67 46.77 9.51
N ARG A 304 6.69 46.75 8.60
CA ARG A 304 6.49 47.87 7.66
C ARG A 304 6.20 49.15 8.45
N PRO A 305 6.77 50.31 8.08
CA PRO A 305 6.54 51.55 8.80
C PRO A 305 5.08 52.00 8.65
N THR A 306 4.37 52.06 9.78
CA THR A 306 3.01 52.60 9.86
C THR A 306 3.07 54.12 9.93
N THR A 307 2.66 54.80 8.86
CA THR A 307 2.35 56.23 8.91
C THR A 307 0.92 56.46 9.40
N GLY A 308 0.82 56.88 10.67
CA GLY A 308 -0.08 57.94 11.16
C GLY A 308 -1.58 57.67 11.31
N ARG A 309 -2.03 57.66 12.59
CA ARG A 309 -3.21 58.33 13.21
C ARG A 309 -3.96 57.42 14.23
N PRO A 310 -4.69 57.99 15.20
CA PRO A 310 -4.19 58.50 16.48
C PRO A 310 -4.71 57.64 17.66
N GLU A 311 -4.08 57.86 18.83
CA GLU A 311 -4.39 57.25 20.12
C GLU A 311 -5.88 57.36 20.52
N TYR A 312 -6.43 56.24 20.99
CA TYR A 312 -7.53 56.25 21.96
C TYR A 312 -7.02 55.69 23.29
N ALA A 313 -7.31 56.44 24.34
CA ALA A 313 -6.82 56.28 25.69
C ALA A 313 -7.20 54.92 26.32
N VAL A 314 -6.21 54.31 26.98
CA VAL A 314 -6.37 53.15 27.87
C VAL A 314 -6.79 53.65 29.26
N PRO A 315 -7.92 53.19 29.84
CA PRO A 315 -8.14 53.30 31.27
C PRO A 315 -7.44 52.14 32.01
N PRO A 316 -7.04 52.35 33.28
CA PRO A 316 -5.94 51.62 33.90
C PRO A 316 -6.29 50.19 34.31
N ALA A 317 -5.23 49.37 34.35
CA ALA A 317 -5.22 47.99 34.83
C ALA A 317 -5.79 47.88 36.25
N GLY A 318 -6.73 46.94 36.43
CA GLY A 318 -7.23 46.60 37.76
C GLY A 318 -8.44 45.68 37.73
N MET A 319 -8.24 44.40 37.43
CA MET A 319 -8.95 43.30 38.11
C MET A 319 -8.32 41.97 37.70
N GLY A 320 -7.90 41.21 38.72
CA GLY A 320 -7.12 40.00 38.57
C GLY A 320 -7.82 38.91 37.76
N ARG A 321 -6.99 38.03 37.20
CA ARG A 321 -7.40 36.71 36.72
C ARG A 321 -8.24 36.03 37.79
N VAL A 322 -9.55 35.95 37.58
CA VAL A 322 -10.41 35.00 38.31
C VAL A 322 -10.25 33.65 37.61
N PRO A 323 -9.80 32.59 38.29
CA PRO A 323 -9.84 31.26 37.73
C PRO A 323 -11.32 30.84 37.67
N VAL A 324 -11.90 30.78 36.47
CA VAL A 324 -13.20 30.13 36.29
C VAL A 324 -12.93 28.63 36.34
N ALA A 325 -13.08 28.08 37.55
CA ALA A 325 -13.19 26.65 37.76
C ALA A 325 -14.38 26.12 36.94
N LEU A 326 -14.09 25.24 35.98
CA LEU A 326 -15.09 24.39 35.34
C LEU A 326 -15.59 23.40 36.40
N VAL A 327 -16.68 23.75 37.09
CA VAL A 327 -17.43 22.82 37.92
C VAL A 327 -18.42 22.09 37.02
N PRO A 328 -18.26 20.79 36.73
CA PRO A 328 -19.35 20.00 36.19
C PRO A 328 -20.41 19.84 37.28
N VAL A 329 -21.58 20.45 37.06
CA VAL A 329 -22.76 20.15 37.87
C VAL A 329 -23.22 18.73 37.50
N SER A 330 -23.29 17.87 38.52
CA SER A 330 -23.67 16.44 38.52
C SER A 330 -22.57 15.40 38.28
N ALA A 331 -21.70 15.23 39.28
CA ALA A 331 -21.15 13.92 39.65
C ALA A 331 -20.80 13.95 41.15
N ARG A 332 -21.83 14.05 42.00
CA ARG A 332 -21.65 13.94 43.46
C ARG A 332 -21.86 12.54 44.01
N ASP A 333 -22.23 11.59 43.15
CA ASP A 333 -22.25 10.17 43.47
C ASP A 333 -21.35 9.46 42.45
N GLY A 334 -20.47 8.58 42.92
CA GLY A 334 -19.34 7.98 42.18
C GLY A 334 -19.69 7.06 41.00
N THR A 335 -20.73 7.37 40.24
CA THR A 335 -21.11 6.71 38.99
C THR A 335 -21.20 7.77 37.90
N ALA A 336 -20.15 7.93 37.08
CA ALA A 336 -20.22 8.75 35.88
C ALA A 336 -21.23 8.13 34.91
N THR A 337 -22.44 8.70 34.85
CA THR A 337 -23.46 8.35 33.86
C THR A 337 -22.91 8.62 32.45
N ASP A 338 -23.38 7.85 31.44
CA ASP A 338 -22.96 8.04 30.04
C ASP A 338 -23.17 9.48 29.55
N ALA A 339 -24.16 10.18 30.09
CA ALA A 339 -24.40 11.59 29.82
C ALA A 339 -23.25 12.50 30.28
N GLY A 340 -22.70 12.30 31.49
CA GLY A 340 -21.60 13.12 32.01
C GLY A 340 -20.30 12.99 31.20
N LYS A 341 -20.00 11.77 30.72
CA LYS A 341 -18.84 11.53 29.83
C LYS A 341 -19.01 12.18 28.46
N LEU A 342 -20.21 12.11 27.88
CA LEU A 342 -20.53 12.75 26.60
C LEU A 342 -20.46 14.28 26.70
N THR A 343 -21.01 14.86 27.77
CA THR A 343 -20.93 16.31 28.02
C THR A 343 -19.47 16.78 28.12
N ALA A 344 -18.60 16.05 28.82
CA ALA A 344 -17.17 16.39 28.92
C ALA A 344 -16.45 16.29 27.56
N LEU A 345 -16.76 15.26 26.76
CA LEU A 345 -16.17 15.06 25.43
C LEU A 345 -16.58 16.17 24.45
N VAL A 346 -17.87 16.54 24.44
CA VAL A 346 -18.38 17.64 23.61
C VAL A 346 -17.81 18.99 24.05
N THR A 347 -17.75 19.24 25.35
CA THR A 347 -17.20 20.50 25.89
C THR A 347 -15.73 20.67 25.51
N ARG A 348 -14.94 19.58 25.55
CA ARG A 348 -13.54 19.62 25.11
C ARG A 348 -13.41 19.84 23.61
N ALA A 349 -14.22 19.16 22.80
CA ALA A 349 -14.21 19.38 21.35
C ALA A 349 -14.58 20.82 20.96
N LEU A 350 -15.53 21.44 21.67
CA LEU A 350 -15.87 22.85 21.49
C LEU A 350 -14.71 23.77 21.89
N TYR A 351 -14.00 23.46 22.98
CA TYR A 351 -12.82 24.20 23.39
C TYR A 351 -11.69 24.12 22.35
N ASP A 352 -11.38 22.92 21.86
CA ASP A 352 -10.35 22.68 20.83
C ASP A 352 -10.71 23.37 19.50
N ALA A 353 -12.01 23.57 19.23
CA ALA A 353 -12.51 24.33 18.08
C ALA A 353 -12.49 25.86 18.26
N GLY A 354 -11.93 26.38 19.36
CA GLY A 354 -11.88 27.81 19.67
C GLY A 354 -13.21 28.39 20.17
N LEU A 355 -14.15 27.55 20.60
CA LEU A 355 -15.49 27.91 21.08
C LEU A 355 -15.61 27.70 22.60
N GLY A 356 -14.59 28.13 23.34
CA GLY A 356 -14.54 28.02 24.81
C GLY A 356 -15.64 28.82 25.52
N GLY A 357 -15.99 28.42 26.74
CA GLY A 357 -17.05 29.06 27.53
C GLY A 357 -18.48 28.62 27.16
N ALA A 358 -18.61 27.40 26.62
CA ALA A 358 -19.88 26.77 26.26
C ALA A 358 -20.45 25.95 27.44
N LEU A 359 -21.74 26.13 27.75
CA LEU A 359 -22.49 25.25 28.65
C LEU A 359 -23.22 24.21 27.81
N VAL A 360 -22.99 22.91 28.06
CA VAL A 360 -23.61 21.80 27.30
C VAL A 360 -24.57 21.04 28.20
N GLU A 361 -25.81 20.87 27.76
CA GLU A 361 -26.86 20.12 28.45
C GLU A 361 -27.49 19.10 27.48
N LEU A 362 -27.54 17.82 27.86
CA LEU A 362 -28.13 16.77 27.01
C LEU A 362 -29.54 16.44 27.51
N LYS A 363 -30.56 16.58 26.65
CA LYS A 363 -31.99 16.36 26.97
C LYS A 363 -32.63 15.44 25.94
N GLY A 364 -32.88 14.19 26.30
CA GLY A 364 -33.54 13.22 25.42
C GLY A 364 -32.71 12.91 24.16
N ASP A 365 -33.28 13.21 23.00
CA ASP A 365 -32.68 13.11 21.66
C ASP A 365 -32.08 14.44 21.16
N GLN A 366 -31.98 15.45 22.04
CA GLN A 366 -31.45 16.77 21.70
C GLN A 366 -30.31 17.19 22.64
N ALA A 367 -29.36 17.95 22.09
CA ALA A 367 -28.35 18.66 22.87
C ALA A 367 -28.65 20.15 22.90
N GLU A 368 -28.46 20.80 24.04
CA GLU A 368 -28.61 22.24 24.21
C GLU A 368 -27.26 22.83 24.60
N VAL A 369 -26.74 23.75 23.78
CA VAL A 369 -25.42 24.37 24.02
C VAL A 369 -25.57 25.88 24.08
N THR A 370 -25.16 26.46 25.21
CA THR A 370 -25.12 27.91 25.40
C THR A 370 -23.70 28.40 25.20
N LEU A 371 -23.46 29.15 24.13
CA LEU A 371 -22.17 29.73 23.77
C LEU A 371 -22.04 31.14 24.35
N SER A 372 -20.80 31.54 24.67
CA SER A 372 -20.46 32.88 25.15
C SER A 372 -19.78 33.69 24.04
N LEU A 373 -20.47 33.97 22.94
CA LEU A 373 -19.90 34.63 21.74
C LEU A 373 -20.40 36.07 21.56
N PRO A 374 -19.56 37.03 21.14
CA PRO A 374 -20.01 38.38 20.75
C PRO A 374 -21.10 38.31 19.66
N PRO A 375 -22.12 39.20 19.64
CA PRO A 375 -23.24 39.14 18.69
C PRO A 375 -22.79 39.10 17.21
N GLU A 376 -21.71 39.81 16.89
CA GLU A 376 -21.12 39.89 15.55
C GLU A 376 -20.46 38.59 15.06
N GLU A 377 -20.07 37.68 15.96
CA GLU A 377 -19.49 36.37 15.61
C GLU A 377 -20.50 35.23 15.70
N ALA A 378 -21.63 35.48 16.35
CA ALA A 378 -22.53 34.44 16.83
C ALA A 378 -23.23 33.69 15.69
N ALA A 379 -23.54 34.36 14.58
CA ALA A 379 -24.14 33.74 13.39
C ALA A 379 -23.15 32.85 12.59
N ALA A 380 -21.88 33.23 12.55
CA ALA A 380 -20.85 32.48 11.81
C ALA A 380 -20.35 31.25 12.56
N LYS A 381 -20.26 31.35 13.90
CA LYS A 381 -19.69 30.29 14.75
C LYS A 381 -20.73 29.31 15.29
N SER A 382 -22.03 29.62 15.24
CA SER A 382 -23.10 28.73 15.70
C SER A 382 -23.16 27.44 14.89
N LEU A 383 -23.13 27.51 13.57
CA LEU A 383 -23.21 26.30 12.73
C LEU A 383 -21.99 25.38 12.90
N ARG A 384 -20.80 25.97 13.08
CA ARG A 384 -19.58 25.23 13.43
C ARG A 384 -19.70 24.56 14.79
N ALA A 385 -20.26 25.26 15.79
CA ALA A 385 -20.53 24.67 17.10
C ALA A 385 -21.51 23.48 16.99
N ALA A 386 -22.56 23.60 16.18
CA ALA A 386 -23.52 22.53 15.96
C ALA A 386 -22.87 21.28 15.33
N TYR A 387 -21.94 21.46 14.39
CA TYR A 387 -21.17 20.37 13.78
C TYR A 387 -20.26 19.67 14.77
N VAL A 388 -19.49 20.44 15.54
CA VAL A 388 -18.60 19.89 16.57
C VAL A 388 -19.40 19.11 17.61
N VAL A 389 -20.59 19.56 17.97
CA VAL A 389 -21.46 18.88 18.93
C VAL A 389 -22.03 17.58 18.35
N LEU A 390 -22.68 17.62 17.18
CA LEU A 390 -23.35 16.43 16.61
C LEU A 390 -22.37 15.38 16.06
N SER A 391 -21.18 15.77 15.60
CA SER A 391 -20.13 14.82 15.18
C SER A 391 -19.56 14.01 16.34
N ARG A 392 -19.72 14.49 17.58
CA ARG A 392 -19.19 13.88 18.80
C ARG A 392 -20.25 13.18 19.64
N LEU A 393 -21.53 13.45 19.37
CA LEU A 393 -22.65 12.79 20.03
C LEU A 393 -23.09 11.53 19.26
N PRO A 394 -23.56 10.47 19.96
CA PRO A 394 -24.13 9.28 19.34
C PRO A 394 -25.32 9.60 18.44
N LEU A 395 -25.62 8.72 17.48
CA LEU A 395 -26.67 8.90 16.47
C LEU A 395 -28.07 9.16 17.05
N ARG A 396 -28.36 8.75 18.29
CA ARG A 396 -29.62 9.03 18.99
C ARG A 396 -29.87 10.51 19.27
N TYR A 397 -28.86 11.38 19.14
CA TYR A 397 -29.02 12.83 19.23
C TYR A 397 -29.12 13.39 17.82
N GLU A 398 -30.34 13.71 17.40
CA GLU A 398 -30.65 14.10 16.03
C GLU A 398 -30.54 15.61 15.78
N ALA A 399 -30.56 16.41 16.85
CA ALA A 399 -30.46 17.86 16.74
C ALA A 399 -29.75 18.52 17.93
N VAL A 400 -29.18 19.71 17.67
CA VAL A 400 -28.59 20.57 18.70
C VAL A 400 -29.22 21.95 18.66
N ARG A 401 -29.69 22.42 19.81
CA ARG A 401 -30.19 23.79 20.02
C ARG A 401 -29.05 24.65 20.53
N LEU A 402 -28.76 25.74 19.84
CA LEU A 402 -27.74 26.70 20.27
C LEU A 402 -28.38 27.94 20.88
N ARG A 403 -27.82 28.41 22.00
CA ARG A 403 -28.17 29.68 22.65
C ARG A 403 -26.93 30.55 22.77
N ASN A 404 -27.11 31.86 22.73
CA ASN A 404 -26.05 32.81 23.08
C ASN A 404 -26.37 33.42 24.46
N ARG A 405 -25.38 33.51 25.36
CA ARG A 405 -25.57 34.11 26.69
C ARG A 405 -25.87 35.62 26.64
N TYR A 406 -25.54 36.29 25.54
CA TYR A 406 -25.64 37.75 25.40
C TYR A 406 -27.00 38.26 24.90
N GLY A 407 -28.00 37.40 24.76
CA GLY A 407 -29.39 37.83 24.56
C GLY A 407 -29.76 38.30 23.14
N ASP A 408 -28.81 38.50 22.23
CA ASP A 408 -29.08 38.94 20.86
C ASP A 408 -29.07 37.81 19.83
N ALA A 409 -30.05 37.88 18.93
CA ALA A 409 -30.48 36.86 17.99
C ALA A 409 -29.35 36.27 17.10
N VAL A 410 -28.93 35.05 17.40
CA VAL A 410 -28.38 34.12 16.41
C VAL A 410 -29.56 33.54 15.64
N GLY A 411 -30.16 34.33 14.74
CA GLY A 411 -31.41 33.95 14.10
C GLY A 411 -32.58 33.85 15.11
N ARG A 412 -33.79 33.57 14.61
CA ARG A 412 -35.01 33.42 15.43
C ARG A 412 -34.72 32.47 16.62
N GLU A 413 -35.12 32.88 17.83
CA GLU A 413 -34.89 32.23 19.13
C GLU A 413 -34.51 30.74 19.08
N GLY A 414 -33.33 30.39 19.61
CA GLY A 414 -32.95 28.99 19.88
C GLY A 414 -32.83 28.13 18.63
N GLN A 415 -32.04 28.57 17.66
CA GLN A 415 -31.87 27.90 16.37
C GLN A 415 -31.46 26.43 16.57
N LEU A 416 -32.32 25.54 16.07
CA LEU A 416 -32.17 24.09 16.15
C LEU A 416 -31.50 23.60 14.87
N TYR A 417 -30.35 22.97 15.00
CA TYR A 417 -29.60 22.39 13.90
C TYR A 417 -29.79 20.88 13.91
N SER A 418 -30.47 20.35 12.89
CA SER A 418 -30.59 18.91 12.70
C SER A 418 -29.28 18.32 12.15
N ARG A 419 -28.98 17.06 12.46
CA ARG A 419 -27.81 16.35 11.94
C ARG A 419 -27.76 16.39 10.41
N ARG A 420 -28.91 16.29 9.74
CA ARG A 420 -29.03 16.43 8.28
C ARG A 420 -28.60 17.83 7.79
N THR A 421 -29.01 18.88 8.48
CA THR A 421 -28.61 20.27 8.16
C THR A 421 -27.10 20.46 8.31
N VAL A 422 -26.52 19.85 9.33
CA VAL A 422 -25.09 19.97 9.62
C VAL A 422 -24.23 19.13 8.65
N GLU A 423 -24.69 17.94 8.26
CA GLU A 423 -24.02 17.10 7.24
C GLU A 423 -24.02 17.75 5.86
N SER A 424 -25.07 18.48 5.50
CA SER A 424 -25.09 19.31 4.29
C SER A 424 -24.06 20.44 4.36
N PHE A 425 -23.81 20.99 5.55
CA PHE A 425 -22.84 22.06 5.77
C PHE A 425 -21.39 21.59 5.81
N ALA A 426 -21.10 20.39 6.33
CA ALA A 426 -19.74 19.83 6.37
C ALA A 426 -19.09 19.71 4.98
N ARG A 427 -19.90 19.64 3.90
CA ARG A 427 -19.42 19.66 2.51
C ARG A 427 -18.99 21.05 2.02
N VAL A 428 -19.36 22.10 2.76
CA VAL A 428 -19.20 23.51 2.40
C VAL A 428 -18.23 24.23 3.36
N ASP A 429 -17.79 23.56 4.42
CA ASP A 429 -17.00 24.14 5.54
C ASP A 429 -15.68 24.79 5.09
N ALA A 430 -14.98 24.20 4.12
CA ALA A 430 -13.77 24.79 3.55
C ALA A 430 -14.04 26.15 2.88
N ALA A 431 -15.02 26.19 1.97
CA ALA A 431 -15.40 27.40 1.24
C ALA A 431 -15.99 28.49 2.17
N PHE A 432 -16.65 28.08 3.26
CA PHE A 432 -17.19 29.02 4.23
C PHE A 432 -16.11 29.69 5.09
N ASN A 433 -15.08 28.94 5.50
CA ASN A 433 -13.92 29.50 6.22
C ASN A 433 -13.19 30.53 5.35
N ASP A 434 -13.06 30.27 4.05
CA ASP A 434 -12.48 31.22 3.09
C ASP A 434 -13.35 32.48 2.91
N LEU A 435 -14.69 32.32 2.89
CA LEU A 435 -15.64 33.43 2.79
C LEU A 435 -15.63 34.34 4.04
N LEU A 436 -15.47 33.76 5.23
CA LEU A 436 -15.30 34.48 6.49
C LEU A 436 -13.96 35.21 6.55
N ALA A 437 -12.88 34.55 6.12
CA ALA A 437 -11.55 35.13 6.07
C ALA A 437 -11.46 36.31 5.07
N ALA A 438 -12.22 36.26 3.98
CA ALA A 438 -12.27 37.32 2.96
C ALA A 438 -13.04 38.58 3.40
N GLY A 439 -13.90 38.47 4.43
CA GLY A 439 -14.72 39.58 4.94
C GLY A 439 -15.85 40.03 4.00
N GLY A 440 -16.95 40.53 4.58
CA GLY A 440 -18.11 41.06 3.84
C GLY A 440 -19.40 40.23 3.94
N VAL A 441 -19.44 39.20 4.80
CA VAL A 441 -20.64 38.40 5.08
C VAL A 441 -21.32 38.95 6.34
N SER A 442 -22.59 39.31 6.23
CA SER A 442 -23.41 39.87 7.31
C SER A 442 -24.37 38.86 7.95
N GLY A 443 -24.63 37.73 7.29
CA GLY A 443 -25.49 36.67 7.84
C GLY A 443 -25.55 35.45 6.93
N VAL A 444 -25.75 34.27 7.52
CA VAL A 444 -25.93 33.00 6.81
C VAL A 444 -27.13 32.29 7.41
N THR A 445 -28.06 31.85 6.56
CA THR A 445 -29.25 31.11 6.96
C THR A 445 -29.34 29.82 6.15
N ALA A 446 -29.64 28.71 6.81
CA ALA A 446 -29.81 27.41 6.17
C ALA A 446 -31.21 26.88 6.48
N GLU A 447 -31.97 26.55 5.43
CA GLU A 447 -33.33 26.02 5.55
C GLU A 447 -33.46 24.82 4.59
N GLY A 448 -33.53 23.61 5.15
CA GLY A 448 -33.46 22.37 4.36
C GLY A 448 -32.10 22.21 3.65
N ASP A 449 -32.14 22.02 2.33
CA ASP A 449 -30.95 21.88 1.46
C ASP A 449 -30.48 23.22 0.86
N VAL A 450 -31.06 24.35 1.29
CA VAL A 450 -30.77 25.69 0.76
C VAL A 450 -29.97 26.50 1.77
N VAL A 451 -28.80 26.99 1.36
CA VAL A 451 -27.95 27.89 2.14
C VAL A 451 -28.01 29.29 1.52
N SER A 452 -28.44 30.27 2.31
CA SER A 452 -28.53 31.68 1.92
C SER A 452 -27.46 32.48 2.63
N VAL A 453 -26.66 33.24 1.87
CA VAL A 453 -25.57 34.06 2.39
C VAL A 453 -25.83 35.53 2.06
N GLN A 454 -25.91 36.36 3.09
CA GLN A 454 -26.16 37.80 2.98
C GLN A 454 -24.84 38.55 3.06
N MET A 455 -24.45 39.23 1.99
CA MET A 455 -23.18 39.97 1.92
C MET A 455 -23.42 41.47 1.97
N VAL A 456 -22.67 42.18 2.82
CA VAL A 456 -22.67 43.65 2.91
C VAL A 456 -21.26 44.14 2.61
N PRO A 457 -21.05 44.91 1.52
CA PRO A 457 -19.73 45.39 1.17
C PRO A 457 -19.25 46.43 2.19
N ARG A 458 -17.99 46.29 2.66
CA ARG A 458 -17.38 47.25 3.59
C ARG A 458 -17.16 48.64 2.97
N ARG A 459 -17.24 48.79 1.63
CA ARG A 459 -17.22 50.06 0.89
C ARG A 459 -18.12 50.00 -0.36
N PRO A 460 -18.81 51.08 -0.75
CA PRO A 460 -19.59 51.09 -1.99
C PRO A 460 -18.69 50.90 -3.21
N GLY A 461 -18.99 49.92 -4.06
CA GLY A 461 -18.39 49.79 -5.39
C GLY A 461 -17.26 48.76 -5.59
N ALA A 462 -16.75 48.09 -4.56
CA ALA A 462 -15.74 47.04 -4.74
C ALA A 462 -15.98 45.85 -3.83
N MET A 463 -16.43 44.73 -4.41
CA MET A 463 -16.21 43.41 -3.81
C MET A 463 -14.77 43.01 -4.08
N SER A 464 -14.07 42.45 -3.08
CA SER A 464 -12.73 41.91 -3.32
C SER A 464 -12.83 40.69 -4.23
N THR A 465 -11.85 40.49 -5.10
CA THR A 465 -11.76 39.32 -5.99
C THR A 465 -11.79 38.00 -5.19
N ALA A 466 -11.25 38.03 -3.96
CA ALA A 466 -11.30 36.90 -3.03
C ALA A 466 -12.72 36.59 -2.54
N SER A 467 -13.52 37.62 -2.23
CA SER A 467 -14.93 37.46 -1.83
C SER A 467 -15.79 36.91 -2.97
N ILE A 468 -15.48 37.25 -4.23
CA ILE A 468 -16.19 36.75 -5.42
C ILE A 468 -15.78 35.31 -5.75
N ALA A 469 -14.49 34.98 -5.65
CA ALA A 469 -13.98 33.62 -5.88
C ALA A 469 -14.52 32.63 -4.84
N ALA A 470 -14.49 33.01 -3.55
CA ALA A 470 -15.05 32.18 -2.48
C ALA A 470 -16.58 32.01 -2.61
N ALA A 471 -17.30 33.04 -3.07
CA ALA A 471 -18.73 32.90 -3.37
C ALA A 471 -19.01 32.01 -4.59
N ALA A 472 -18.13 31.99 -5.60
CA ALA A 472 -18.23 31.12 -6.78
C ALA A 472 -17.98 29.64 -6.44
N ASP A 473 -17.02 29.35 -5.55
CA ASP A 473 -16.79 27.98 -5.06
C ASP A 473 -17.93 27.48 -4.16
N LEU A 474 -18.56 28.38 -3.40
CA LEU A 474 -19.80 28.09 -2.66
C LEU A 474 -20.97 27.78 -3.61
N LEU A 475 -21.06 28.47 -4.75
CA LEU A 475 -22.10 28.25 -5.77
C LEU A 475 -21.92 26.93 -6.53
N ALA A 476 -20.70 26.40 -6.62
CA ALA A 476 -20.40 25.12 -7.26
C ALA A 476 -20.73 23.90 -6.37
N SER A 477 -20.86 24.08 -5.05
CA SER A 477 -20.96 23.01 -4.06
C SER A 477 -22.38 22.77 -3.50
N VAL A 478 -23.36 23.61 -3.84
CA VAL A 478 -24.75 23.50 -3.35
C VAL A 478 -25.76 23.63 -4.50
N ARG A 479 -26.85 22.86 -4.49
CA ARG A 479 -27.86 22.85 -5.58
C ARG A 479 -28.58 24.19 -5.78
N THR A 480 -28.66 25.08 -4.78
CA THR A 480 -29.27 26.41 -4.93
C THR A 480 -28.77 27.39 -3.85
N VAL A 481 -28.24 28.55 -4.24
CA VAL A 481 -27.86 29.67 -3.35
C VAL A 481 -28.51 30.95 -3.86
N ARG A 482 -29.11 31.75 -2.96
CA ARG A 482 -29.76 33.03 -3.29
C ARG A 482 -28.92 34.18 -2.72
N VAL A 483 -28.33 35.00 -3.60
CA VAL A 483 -27.55 36.19 -3.22
C VAL A 483 -28.44 37.43 -3.39
N ILE A 484 -28.65 38.19 -2.30
CA ILE A 484 -29.45 39.43 -2.32
C ILE A 484 -28.49 40.63 -2.30
N LYS A 485 -28.47 41.44 -3.37
CA LYS A 485 -27.65 42.65 -3.50
C LYS A 485 -28.53 43.91 -3.39
N ALA A 486 -28.20 44.83 -2.47
CA ALA A 486 -28.80 46.16 -2.44
C ALA A 486 -28.04 47.09 -3.40
N LEU A 487 -28.75 47.71 -4.35
CA LEU A 487 -28.20 48.65 -5.34
C LEU A 487 -28.38 50.10 -4.86
N GLY A 488 -27.32 50.89 -4.97
CA GLY A 488 -27.37 52.35 -4.95
C GLY A 488 -26.89 52.89 -6.30
N GLU A 489 -27.72 53.75 -6.92
CA GLU A 489 -27.61 54.31 -8.27
C GLU A 489 -26.56 55.43 -8.41
N THR A 490 -25.93 55.60 -9.59
CA THR A 490 -26.00 56.81 -10.47
C THR A 490 -25.01 56.81 -11.68
N GLU A 491 -25.56 57.02 -12.90
CA GLU A 491 -25.16 57.80 -14.14
C GLU A 491 -23.68 58.22 -14.44
N ARG A 492 -23.11 58.39 -15.67
CA ARG A 492 -23.47 58.76 -17.09
C ARG A 492 -22.28 58.37 -18.03
N HIS A 493 -22.37 57.87 -19.28
CA HIS A 493 -22.83 58.35 -20.62
C HIS A 493 -21.92 59.30 -21.44
N ASP A 494 -21.67 58.86 -22.70
CA ASP A 494 -21.34 59.54 -23.97
C ASP A 494 -20.00 60.25 -24.26
N ALA A 495 -19.14 59.58 -25.06
CA ALA A 495 -18.41 60.12 -26.23
C ALA A 495 -17.44 59.08 -26.87
N ARG A 496 -17.87 58.21 -27.81
CA ARG A 496 -16.94 57.46 -28.73
C ARG A 496 -17.56 56.70 -29.91
N MET A 497 -18.85 56.87 -30.21
CA MET A 497 -19.64 56.01 -31.12
C MET A 497 -19.50 56.26 -32.65
N MET A 498 -18.47 56.93 -33.16
CA MET A 498 -18.34 57.18 -34.63
C MET A 498 -17.07 56.62 -35.31
N ARG A 499 -16.20 55.88 -34.61
CA ARG A 499 -15.05 55.16 -35.23
C ARG A 499 -15.25 53.64 -35.34
N THR A 500 -16.30 53.07 -34.75
CA THR A 500 -16.40 51.63 -34.45
C THR A 500 -17.05 50.79 -35.57
N GLU A 501 -18.01 51.32 -36.33
CA GLU A 501 -18.66 50.56 -37.43
C GLU A 501 -17.67 50.12 -38.54
N ARG A 502 -16.79 51.03 -38.99
CA ARG A 502 -15.85 50.75 -40.09
C ARG A 502 -14.78 49.72 -39.71
N VAL A 503 -14.35 49.76 -38.46
CA VAL A 503 -13.40 48.81 -37.88
C VAL A 503 -14.06 47.45 -37.68
N ARG A 504 -15.32 47.43 -37.22
CA ARG A 504 -16.11 46.20 -37.07
C ARG A 504 -16.33 45.47 -38.39
N GLU A 505 -16.61 46.19 -39.48
CA GLU A 505 -16.76 45.59 -40.82
C GLU A 505 -15.47 45.02 -41.39
N HIS A 506 -14.33 45.68 -41.18
CA HIS A 506 -13.04 45.18 -41.63
C HIS A 506 -12.61 43.93 -40.83
N LEU A 507 -12.83 43.98 -39.52
CA LEU A 507 -12.54 42.89 -38.61
C LEU A 507 -13.43 41.67 -38.88
N ALA A 508 -14.73 41.87 -39.14
CA ALA A 508 -15.64 40.80 -39.47
C ALA A 508 -15.23 40.08 -40.77
N ARG A 509 -14.79 40.82 -41.81
CA ARG A 509 -14.30 40.22 -43.07
C ARG A 509 -13.03 39.40 -42.87
N PHE A 510 -12.05 39.95 -42.15
CA PHE A 510 -10.80 39.24 -41.85
C PHE A 510 -11.05 37.93 -41.07
N LEU A 511 -11.98 37.96 -40.11
CA LEU A 511 -12.31 36.77 -39.31
C LEU A 511 -13.10 35.73 -40.12
N ASP A 512 -13.95 36.16 -41.05
CA ASP A 512 -14.71 35.23 -41.90
C ASP A 512 -13.79 34.40 -42.81
N ASP A 513 -12.71 35.00 -43.32
CA ASP A 513 -11.67 34.31 -44.12
C ASP A 513 -10.91 33.24 -43.32
N LEU A 514 -10.87 33.37 -41.99
CA LEU A 514 -10.29 32.39 -41.06
C LEU A 514 -11.31 31.38 -40.54
N GLY A 515 -12.56 31.42 -41.02
CA GLY A 515 -13.63 30.51 -40.63
C GLY A 515 -14.39 30.90 -39.36
N PHE A 516 -14.29 32.15 -38.92
CA PHE A 516 -14.97 32.68 -37.73
C PHE A 516 -15.92 33.82 -38.05
N VAL A 517 -17.11 33.82 -37.45
CA VAL A 517 -18.08 34.92 -37.56
C VAL A 517 -18.02 35.78 -36.29
N LEU A 518 -17.82 37.09 -36.43
CA LEU A 518 -17.82 38.02 -35.31
C LEU A 518 -19.26 38.21 -34.76
N ASP A 519 -19.55 37.62 -33.61
CA ASP A 519 -20.86 37.67 -32.94
C ASP A 519 -21.00 38.96 -32.09
N ARG A 520 -19.97 39.28 -31.30
CA ARG A 520 -19.97 40.48 -30.43
C ARG A 520 -18.59 41.12 -30.39
N LEU A 521 -18.55 42.45 -30.39
CA LEU A 521 -17.36 43.25 -30.11
C LEU A 521 -17.74 44.28 -29.05
N ARG A 522 -17.07 44.24 -27.89
CA ARG A 522 -17.26 45.20 -26.80
C ARG A 522 -15.93 45.89 -26.52
N GLN A 523 -15.95 47.21 -26.40
CA GLN A 523 -14.79 47.99 -26.00
C GLN A 523 -14.98 48.43 -24.55
N ASP A 524 -13.99 48.18 -23.69
CA ASP A 524 -14.01 48.58 -22.28
C ASP A 524 -12.61 49.06 -21.86
N ASN A 525 -12.51 50.25 -21.28
CA ASN A 525 -11.27 50.86 -20.78
C ASN A 525 -9.99 50.61 -21.62
N GLY A 526 -10.04 50.85 -22.94
CA GLY A 526 -8.86 50.76 -23.83
C GLY A 526 -8.54 49.36 -24.39
N GLY A 527 -9.28 48.33 -23.96
CA GLY A 527 -9.22 46.99 -24.54
C GLY A 527 -10.51 46.57 -25.25
N TYR A 528 -10.45 45.40 -25.88
CA TYR A 528 -11.53 44.84 -26.67
C TYR A 528 -11.81 43.38 -26.29
N ASP A 529 -13.09 43.07 -26.12
CA ASP A 529 -13.59 41.70 -25.96
C ASP A 529 -14.38 41.31 -27.21
N LEU A 530 -13.95 40.23 -27.85
CA LEU A 530 -14.59 39.66 -29.03
C LEU A 530 -15.23 38.34 -28.67
N THR A 531 -16.45 38.12 -29.15
CA THR A 531 -17.08 36.81 -29.17
C THR A 531 -17.24 36.39 -30.62
N LEU A 532 -16.71 35.22 -30.97
CA LEU A 532 -16.71 34.67 -32.32
C LEU A 532 -17.53 33.37 -32.36
N GLN A 533 -18.19 33.08 -33.47
CA GLN A 533 -18.74 31.76 -33.76
C GLN A 533 -17.89 31.01 -34.78
N ALA A 534 -17.44 29.82 -34.43
CA ALA A 534 -16.68 28.96 -35.34
C ALA A 534 -17.61 28.25 -36.34
N ARG A 535 -17.34 28.37 -37.64
CA ARG A 535 -18.08 27.63 -38.69
C ARG A 535 -17.65 26.17 -38.85
N GLY A 536 -16.47 25.80 -38.34
CA GLY A 536 -15.88 24.46 -38.51
C GLY A 536 -14.89 24.07 -37.40
N ARG A 537 -14.06 23.05 -37.64
CA ARG A 537 -12.91 22.75 -36.78
C ARG A 537 -11.81 23.77 -37.07
N PHE A 538 -11.21 24.33 -36.01
CA PHE A 538 -10.08 25.25 -36.06
C PHE A 538 -9.02 24.78 -35.06
N GLY A 539 -7.76 25.11 -35.28
CA GLY A 539 -6.64 24.83 -34.38
C GLY A 539 -6.03 26.09 -33.78
N ASP A 540 -4.98 25.90 -32.99
CA ASP A 540 -4.29 26.99 -32.28
C ASP A 540 -3.61 27.97 -33.24
N GLU A 541 -3.24 27.53 -34.45
CA GLU A 541 -2.68 28.42 -35.48
C GLU A 541 -3.73 29.40 -36.02
N GLU A 542 -4.94 28.94 -36.38
CA GLU A 542 -6.00 29.83 -36.86
C GLU A 542 -6.46 30.80 -35.77
N LEU A 543 -6.55 30.34 -34.52
CA LEU A 543 -6.89 31.19 -33.37
C LEU A 543 -5.82 32.25 -33.11
N ASN A 544 -4.53 31.90 -33.21
CA ASN A 544 -3.44 32.87 -33.06
C ASN A 544 -3.39 33.89 -34.21
N ARG A 545 -3.66 33.47 -35.45
CA ARG A 545 -3.77 34.42 -36.59
C ARG A 545 -4.97 35.34 -36.42
N ALA A 546 -6.11 34.82 -35.95
CA ALA A 546 -7.28 35.62 -35.63
C ALA A 546 -6.97 36.65 -34.55
N MET A 547 -6.28 36.26 -33.47
CA MET A 547 -5.83 37.17 -32.40
C MET A 547 -4.89 38.27 -32.91
N GLN A 548 -3.84 37.91 -33.64
CA GLN A 548 -2.83 38.88 -34.11
C GLN A 548 -3.41 39.85 -35.14
N GLY A 549 -4.21 39.36 -36.10
CA GLY A 549 -4.86 40.20 -37.09
C GLY A 549 -5.97 41.07 -36.49
N ALA A 550 -6.76 40.54 -35.54
CA ALA A 550 -7.74 41.35 -34.82
C ALA A 550 -7.08 42.50 -34.06
N ARG A 551 -5.96 42.24 -33.39
CA ARG A 551 -5.18 43.28 -32.70
C ARG A 551 -4.71 44.35 -33.68
N ALA A 552 -4.12 43.97 -34.82
CA ALA A 552 -3.61 44.91 -35.82
C ALA A 552 -4.71 45.78 -36.45
N ILE A 553 -5.90 45.22 -36.64
CA ILE A 553 -7.07 45.95 -37.16
C ILE A 553 -7.64 46.89 -36.10
N LEU A 554 -7.75 46.43 -34.84
CA LEU A 554 -8.30 47.20 -33.71
C LEU A 554 -7.36 48.30 -33.21
N SER A 555 -6.04 48.13 -33.39
CA SER A 555 -5.03 49.17 -33.12
C SER A 555 -4.97 50.27 -34.19
N GLY A 556 -5.60 50.06 -35.36
CA GLY A 556 -5.54 51.01 -36.48
C GLY A 556 -4.15 51.18 -37.08
N GLY A 557 -3.27 50.18 -36.92
CA GLY A 557 -1.88 50.19 -37.44
C GLY A 557 -0.84 50.78 -36.49
N ASP A 558 -1.17 51.81 -35.70
CA ASP A 558 -0.20 52.55 -34.87
C ASP A 558 -0.65 52.81 -33.40
N GLY A 559 -1.71 52.18 -32.90
CA GLY A 559 -2.22 52.36 -31.52
C GLY A 559 -2.00 51.17 -30.58
N GLU A 560 -1.74 51.41 -29.29
CA GLU A 560 -1.71 50.35 -28.27
C GLU A 560 -3.14 49.88 -27.91
N VAL A 561 -3.35 48.57 -27.88
CA VAL A 561 -4.56 47.91 -27.35
C VAL A 561 -4.19 47.34 -25.98
N ASP A 562 -4.85 47.84 -24.93
CA ASP A 562 -4.47 47.54 -23.54
C ASP A 562 -4.74 46.09 -23.15
N HIS A 563 -5.82 45.50 -23.68
CA HIS A 563 -6.07 44.07 -23.59
C HIS A 563 -6.96 43.62 -24.75
N LEU A 564 -6.78 42.38 -25.20
CA LEU A 564 -7.63 41.76 -26.21
C LEU A 564 -8.04 40.37 -25.73
N ALA A 565 -9.33 40.16 -25.49
CA ALA A 565 -9.88 38.83 -25.23
C ALA A 565 -10.69 38.36 -26.43
N ILE A 566 -10.46 37.12 -26.87
CA ILE A 566 -11.28 36.46 -27.88
C ILE A 566 -11.88 35.20 -27.26
N ILE A 567 -13.20 35.13 -27.27
CA ILE A 567 -13.99 33.98 -26.85
C ILE A 567 -14.62 33.37 -28.09
N VAL A 568 -14.34 32.10 -28.37
CA VAL A 568 -14.93 31.37 -29.48
C VAL A 568 -16.03 30.45 -28.98
N MET A 569 -17.20 30.61 -29.55
CA MET A 569 -18.42 29.87 -29.25
C MET A 569 -18.74 28.89 -30.38
N ARG A 570 -19.26 27.71 -30.02
CA ARG A 570 -19.85 26.76 -30.98
C ARG A 570 -21.14 26.21 -30.39
N GLY A 571 -22.27 26.50 -31.06
CA GLY A 571 -23.60 26.09 -30.56
C GLY A 571 -23.98 26.70 -29.21
N GLY A 572 -23.46 27.89 -28.89
CA GLY A 572 -23.71 28.59 -27.62
C GLY A 572 -22.82 28.17 -26.44
N ILE A 573 -21.88 27.24 -26.65
CA ILE A 573 -20.90 26.81 -25.64
C ILE A 573 -19.53 27.40 -25.98
N GLU A 574 -18.81 27.91 -24.98
CA GLU A 574 -17.43 28.38 -25.11
C GLU A 574 -16.51 27.20 -25.38
N VAL A 575 -15.84 27.23 -26.54
CA VAL A 575 -14.94 26.15 -26.98
C VAL A 575 -13.48 26.57 -26.93
N ALA A 576 -13.17 27.86 -26.93
CA ALA A 576 -11.83 28.39 -26.73
C ALA A 576 -11.87 29.83 -26.24
N ARG A 577 -10.89 30.21 -25.42
CA ARG A 577 -10.65 31.59 -25.00
C ARG A 577 -9.17 31.90 -25.03
N ALA A 578 -8.83 33.09 -25.53
CA ALA A 578 -7.48 33.59 -25.55
C ALA A 578 -7.46 35.06 -25.13
N ASP A 579 -6.61 35.39 -24.16
CA ASP A 579 -6.47 36.72 -23.59
C ASP A 579 -5.04 37.25 -23.83
N TYR A 580 -4.91 38.49 -24.32
CA TYR A 580 -3.64 39.16 -24.56
C TYR A 580 -3.50 40.38 -23.61
N PRO A 581 -2.58 40.36 -22.62
CA PRO A 581 -2.34 41.47 -21.70
C PRO A 581 -1.47 42.59 -22.31
N PRO A 582 -1.41 43.80 -21.70
CA PRO A 582 -0.67 44.93 -22.26
C PRO A 582 0.84 44.65 -22.29
N SER A 583 1.50 45.04 -23.38
CA SER A 583 2.97 44.92 -23.51
C SER A 583 3.68 45.95 -22.64
N ALA A 584 4.57 45.51 -21.75
CA ALA A 584 5.58 46.38 -21.15
C ALA A 584 6.50 46.96 -22.24
N GLY A 585 6.74 48.27 -22.17
CA GLY A 585 7.35 49.07 -23.23
C GLY A 585 8.63 48.51 -23.86
N VAL A 586 8.66 48.55 -25.19
CA VAL A 586 9.83 48.28 -26.02
C VAL A 586 10.75 49.50 -25.98
N ALA A 587 11.92 49.36 -25.34
CA ALA A 587 13.04 50.26 -25.56
C ALA A 587 13.78 49.83 -26.83
N ALA A 588 13.77 50.71 -27.83
CA ALA A 588 14.48 50.54 -29.09
C ALA A 588 16.01 50.58 -28.88
N VAL A 589 16.74 49.56 -29.37
CA VAL A 589 18.16 49.65 -29.72
C VAL A 589 18.39 48.95 -31.06
N ARG A 590 19.14 49.67 -31.91
CA ARG A 590 19.38 49.48 -33.35
C ARG A 590 20.28 48.28 -33.71
N GLN A 591 20.17 47.92 -34.99
CA GLN A 591 20.97 46.99 -35.81
C GLN A 591 22.50 47.06 -35.67
N GLY A 592 23.13 45.91 -35.97
CA GLY A 592 24.56 45.70 -36.23
C GLY A 592 25.12 44.65 -35.26
N SER A 593 25.79 43.56 -35.62
CA SER A 593 26.42 43.13 -36.86
C SER A 593 26.58 41.60 -36.81
N THR A 594 26.50 40.96 -37.96
CA THR A 594 26.95 39.59 -38.22
C THR A 594 28.43 39.44 -37.89
N GLU A 595 28.79 38.49 -37.01
CA GLU A 595 30.14 37.94 -36.98
C GLU A 595 30.11 36.45 -36.67
N SER A 596 30.69 35.71 -37.60
CA SER A 596 31.03 34.29 -37.59
C SER A 596 31.95 33.94 -36.43
N VAL A 597 31.71 32.80 -35.77
CA VAL A 597 32.71 32.17 -34.92
C VAL A 597 32.88 30.71 -35.31
N ASP A 598 34.03 30.50 -35.95
CA ASP A 598 34.86 29.32 -36.12
C ASP A 598 34.47 28.04 -35.38
N GLU A 599 34.25 26.99 -36.19
CA GLU A 599 34.54 25.60 -35.84
C GLU A 599 36.06 25.38 -35.81
N SER A 600 36.69 25.38 -34.65
CA SER A 600 37.90 24.58 -34.45
C SER A 600 38.24 24.35 -32.97
N ALA A 601 38.85 23.19 -32.74
CA ALA A 601 39.47 22.73 -31.49
C ALA A 601 38.57 22.07 -30.44
N ASN A 602 38.27 20.79 -30.68
CA ASN A 602 38.52 19.80 -29.61
C ASN A 602 38.92 18.44 -30.19
N ARG A 603 40.23 18.27 -30.42
CA ARG A 603 40.85 16.95 -30.60
C ARG A 603 41.36 16.47 -29.25
N GLY A 604 40.86 15.30 -28.86
CA GLY A 604 41.69 14.28 -28.24
C GLY A 604 41.33 13.88 -26.83
N MET A 605 40.49 12.86 -26.69
CA MET A 605 40.79 11.69 -25.85
C MET A 605 40.02 10.48 -26.40
N ARG A 606 40.76 9.40 -26.71
CA ARG A 606 40.27 8.16 -27.34
C ARG A 606 39.68 7.23 -26.29
N TYR A 607 38.44 6.77 -26.51
CA TYR A 607 37.91 5.53 -25.95
C TYR A 607 37.83 4.47 -27.05
N LEU A 608 38.24 3.24 -26.76
CA LEU A 608 38.03 2.07 -27.62
C LEU A 608 36.54 1.69 -27.63
N PRO A 609 35.93 1.39 -28.80
CA PRO A 609 34.61 0.76 -28.85
C PRO A 609 34.77 -0.77 -28.92
N LEU A 610 34.27 -1.48 -27.91
CA LEU A 610 33.80 -2.85 -28.08
C LEU A 610 32.27 -2.80 -27.95
N PHE A 611 31.60 -3.44 -28.90
CA PHE A 611 30.14 -3.56 -29.07
C PHE A 611 29.46 -2.41 -29.82
N GLY A 612 29.47 -2.51 -31.15
CA GLY A 612 28.55 -1.78 -32.01
C GLY A 612 27.15 -2.38 -31.91
N PHE A 613 26.16 -1.52 -31.68
CA PHE A 613 24.75 -1.84 -31.91
C PHE A 613 24.20 -0.94 -32.99
N VAL A 614 23.61 -1.59 -34.00
CA VAL A 614 22.95 -1.00 -35.16
C VAL A 614 21.67 -0.31 -34.70
N ARG A 615 21.51 0.96 -35.07
CA ARG A 615 20.28 1.74 -34.88
C ARG A 615 19.21 1.19 -35.85
N TRP A 616 18.17 0.54 -35.32
CA TRP A 616 16.97 0.21 -36.07
C TRP A 616 16.01 1.41 -36.04
N GLY A 617 15.63 1.90 -37.21
CA GLY A 617 14.71 3.03 -37.36
C GLY A 617 13.31 2.56 -37.71
N GLY A 618 12.31 3.18 -37.08
CA GLY A 618 10.98 3.42 -37.64
C GLY A 618 9.94 2.30 -37.51
N ALA A 619 9.07 2.43 -36.50
CA ALA A 619 7.63 2.20 -36.66
C ALA A 619 6.90 3.02 -35.58
N ASP A 620 6.15 4.02 -36.03
CA ASP A 620 5.33 4.90 -35.21
C ASP A 620 4.22 4.11 -34.49
N ALA A 621 4.20 4.19 -33.17
CA ALA A 621 3.05 3.84 -32.35
C ALA A 621 2.77 5.02 -31.40
N GLY A 622 1.70 5.74 -31.69
CA GLY A 622 1.25 6.90 -30.93
C GLY A 622 0.78 6.52 -29.52
N SER A 623 1.49 7.01 -28.51
CA SER A 623 0.93 7.36 -27.20
C SER A 623 1.98 8.17 -26.41
N GLY A 624 1.57 9.29 -25.81
CA GLY A 624 2.30 9.93 -24.70
C GLY A 624 3.45 10.89 -25.06
N LYS A 625 3.26 11.83 -26.00
CA LYS A 625 4.18 12.97 -26.21
C LYS A 625 3.54 14.31 -25.82
N LEU A 626 3.12 14.47 -24.58
CA LEU A 626 3.01 15.77 -23.90
C LEU A 626 3.43 15.53 -22.44
N GLU A 627 4.27 16.42 -21.89
CA GLU A 627 4.93 16.37 -20.58
C GLU A 627 6.21 15.52 -20.44
N ARG A 628 7.17 15.78 -21.31
CA ARG A 628 8.60 15.73 -20.94
C ARG A 628 9.32 16.97 -21.52
N GLN A 629 8.86 18.15 -21.13
CA GLN A 629 9.76 19.31 -21.11
C GLN A 629 10.44 19.31 -19.75
N SER A 630 11.59 18.65 -19.74
CA SER A 630 12.66 18.89 -18.80
C SER A 630 12.77 20.38 -18.50
N ARG A 631 12.33 20.77 -17.30
CA ARG A 631 12.82 21.99 -16.65
C ARG A 631 14.33 21.92 -16.72
N ARG A 632 14.93 22.68 -17.64
CA ARG A 632 16.33 23.08 -17.53
C ARG A 632 16.41 23.79 -16.18
N ARG A 633 16.79 23.06 -15.13
CA ARG A 633 17.39 23.65 -13.94
C ARG A 633 18.60 24.40 -14.48
N LEU A 634 18.42 25.70 -14.70
CA LEU A 634 19.52 26.65 -14.70
C LEU A 634 20.36 26.27 -13.49
N VAL A 635 21.65 26.08 -13.71
CA VAL A 635 22.64 25.85 -12.67
C VAL A 635 22.63 27.10 -11.78
N ALA A 636 21.66 27.16 -10.87
CA ALA A 636 21.64 28.11 -9.77
C ALA A 636 22.91 27.81 -8.98
N SER A 637 23.68 28.84 -8.65
CA SER A 637 24.94 28.73 -7.93
C SER A 637 24.79 27.77 -6.74
N THR A 638 25.39 26.58 -6.84
CA THR A 638 25.40 25.58 -5.78
C THR A 638 26.11 26.21 -4.59
N ARG A 639 25.34 26.64 -3.58
CA ARG A 639 25.93 27.09 -2.32
C ARG A 639 26.55 25.87 -1.65
N THR A 640 27.86 25.85 -1.50
CA THR A 640 28.52 24.84 -0.66
C THR A 640 28.37 25.22 0.80
N LEU A 641 27.83 24.31 1.61
CA LEU A 641 27.99 24.36 3.06
C LEU A 641 29.49 24.45 3.41
N THR A 642 29.80 25.23 4.43
CA THR A 642 31.12 25.23 5.06
C THR A 642 31.41 23.85 5.67
N GLU A 643 32.68 23.51 5.88
CA GLU A 643 33.05 22.22 6.52
C GLU A 643 32.36 22.05 7.89
N GLY A 644 32.23 23.12 8.68
CA GLY A 644 31.54 23.10 9.96
C GLY A 644 30.02 22.89 9.85
N GLU A 645 29.37 23.44 8.83
CA GLU A 645 27.95 23.17 8.56
C GLU A 645 27.73 21.72 8.09
N ALA A 646 28.60 21.22 7.22
CA ALA A 646 28.52 19.84 6.74
C ALA A 646 28.73 18.82 7.87
N GLU A 647 29.71 19.04 8.77
CA GLU A 647 29.90 18.17 9.93
C GLU A 647 28.73 18.26 10.92
N ARG A 648 28.13 19.44 11.14
CA ARG A 648 26.89 19.55 11.96
C ARG A 648 25.72 18.77 11.37
N LEU A 649 25.49 18.86 10.06
CA LEU A 649 24.45 18.06 9.39
C LEU A 649 24.73 16.55 9.55
N LYS A 650 25.97 16.13 9.34
CA LYS A 650 26.39 14.72 9.49
C LYS A 650 26.17 14.21 10.91
N GLU A 651 26.51 15.00 11.93
CA GLU A 651 26.28 14.67 13.34
C GLU A 651 24.79 14.61 13.67
N ALA A 652 23.99 15.58 13.19
CA ALA A 652 22.54 15.59 13.39
C ALA A 652 21.88 14.33 12.79
N VAL A 653 22.31 13.91 11.60
CA VAL A 653 21.78 12.71 10.93
C VAL A 653 22.22 11.42 11.65
N ARG A 654 23.48 11.36 12.11
CA ARG A 654 23.97 10.24 12.93
C ARG A 654 23.25 10.14 14.27
N ALA A 655 22.91 11.27 14.89
CA ALA A 655 22.12 11.31 16.12
C ALA A 655 20.73 10.71 15.93
N GLN A 656 20.20 10.70 14.70
CA GLN A 656 18.95 10.02 14.33
C GLN A 656 19.10 8.50 14.09
N GLY A 657 20.29 7.95 14.29
CA GLY A 657 20.61 6.55 13.99
C GLY A 657 20.77 6.27 12.50
N LEU A 658 20.90 7.31 11.67
CA LEU A 658 21.03 7.17 10.22
C LEU A 658 22.50 7.21 9.78
N CYS A 659 22.77 6.67 8.59
CA CYS A 659 24.10 6.67 7.98
C CYS A 659 24.13 7.69 6.81
N PRO A 660 24.66 8.92 7.02
CA PRO A 660 24.75 9.93 5.97
C PRO A 660 25.87 9.60 4.97
N LEU A 661 25.57 9.70 3.67
CA LEU A 661 26.48 9.37 2.58
C LEU A 661 26.99 10.60 1.82
N GLY A 662 26.10 11.56 1.59
CA GLY A 662 26.44 12.82 0.94
C GLY A 662 25.32 13.84 1.06
N TRP A 663 25.61 15.07 0.66
CA TRP A 663 24.68 16.20 0.75
C TRP A 663 24.81 17.11 -0.48
N ARG A 664 23.79 17.93 -0.69
CA ARG A 664 23.75 18.95 -1.74
C ARG A 664 22.86 20.10 -1.29
N VAL A 665 23.23 21.34 -1.62
CA VAL A 665 22.37 22.52 -1.47
C VAL A 665 22.34 23.24 -2.82
N SER A 666 21.15 23.51 -3.34
CA SER A 666 20.96 24.13 -4.65
C SER A 666 19.74 25.05 -4.63
N GLY A 667 19.97 26.36 -4.78
CA GLY A 667 18.88 27.35 -4.73
C GLY A 667 18.14 27.30 -3.40
N ASP A 668 16.86 26.97 -3.46
CA ASP A 668 15.91 26.83 -2.35
C ASP A 668 15.80 25.38 -1.81
N SER A 669 16.66 24.44 -2.23
CA SER A 669 16.65 23.05 -1.76
C SER A 669 17.91 22.65 -0.98
N ALA A 670 17.71 21.89 0.11
CA ALA A 670 18.76 21.16 0.84
C ALA A 670 18.45 19.67 0.81
N GLU A 671 19.42 18.88 0.35
CA GLU A 671 19.25 17.46 0.08
C GLU A 671 20.33 16.62 0.77
N ILE A 672 19.94 15.44 1.23
CA ILE A 672 20.86 14.46 1.83
C ILE A 672 20.63 13.06 1.28
N ALA A 673 21.72 12.33 1.05
CA ALA A 673 21.71 10.92 0.71
C ALA A 673 22.00 10.10 1.98
N VAL A 674 21.10 9.17 2.31
CA VAL A 674 21.20 8.32 3.50
C VAL A 674 21.10 6.85 3.12
N ALA A 675 21.92 6.02 3.75
CA ALA A 675 21.80 4.58 3.58
C ALA A 675 20.55 4.08 4.33
N VAL A 676 19.68 3.34 3.63
CA VAL A 676 18.45 2.79 4.24
C VAL A 676 18.61 1.33 4.65
N ASP A 677 19.79 0.74 4.50
CA ASP A 677 20.06 -0.69 4.70
C ASP A 677 19.81 -1.24 6.13
N GLY A 678 19.44 -0.40 7.10
CA GLY A 678 19.14 -0.79 8.48
C GLY A 678 17.69 -0.56 8.95
N PHE A 679 16.79 -0.16 8.05
CA PHE A 679 15.42 0.22 8.42
C PHE A 679 14.35 -0.49 7.58
N ASP A 680 13.33 -1.03 8.24
CA ASP A 680 12.19 -1.68 7.59
C ASP A 680 11.21 -0.66 7.01
N ASN A 681 10.98 0.46 7.72
CA ASN A 681 10.14 1.56 7.26
C ASN A 681 11.01 2.71 6.70
N THR A 682 10.94 2.92 5.37
CA THR A 682 11.70 3.99 4.70
C THR A 682 11.14 5.37 5.02
N ALA A 683 9.83 5.50 5.28
CA ALA A 683 9.23 6.78 5.66
C ALA A 683 9.81 7.28 6.99
N THR A 684 10.01 6.41 7.97
CA THR A 684 10.69 6.78 9.23
C THR A 684 12.12 7.28 8.99
N VAL A 685 12.86 6.67 8.04
CA VAL A 685 14.20 7.17 7.66
C VAL A 685 14.11 8.55 7.03
N VAL A 686 13.16 8.76 6.12
CA VAL A 686 12.92 10.05 5.49
C VAL A 686 12.59 11.11 6.53
N GLY A 687 11.66 10.84 7.44
CA GLY A 687 11.27 11.77 8.49
C GLY A 687 12.42 12.13 9.43
N ARG A 688 13.19 11.14 9.87
CA ARG A 688 14.43 11.36 10.65
C ARG A 688 15.45 12.24 9.92
N ALA A 689 15.69 11.97 8.64
CA ALA A 689 16.60 12.76 7.82
C ALA A 689 16.09 14.18 7.60
N VAL A 690 14.79 14.35 7.33
CA VAL A 690 14.12 15.65 7.17
C VAL A 690 14.18 16.47 8.46
N ARG A 691 14.01 15.87 9.65
CA ARG A 691 14.19 16.56 10.93
C ARG A 691 15.62 17.06 11.12
N ALA A 692 16.61 16.23 10.78
CA ALA A 692 18.01 16.63 10.85
C ALA A 692 18.35 17.74 9.84
N LEU A 693 17.77 17.68 8.64
CA LEU A 693 17.87 18.75 7.63
C LEU A 693 17.24 20.04 8.15
N THR A 694 16.02 19.99 8.70
CA THR A 694 15.32 21.17 9.24
C THR A 694 16.15 21.88 10.30
N ALA A 695 16.81 21.12 11.19
CA ALA A 695 17.64 21.66 12.26
C ALA A 695 18.97 22.29 11.79
N THR A 696 19.47 21.96 10.59
CA THR A 696 20.83 22.32 10.15
C THR A 696 20.89 23.02 8.80
N ALA A 697 19.85 22.93 7.98
CA ALA A 697 19.77 23.57 6.69
C ALA A 697 19.58 25.09 6.84
N PRO A 698 20.19 25.89 5.94
CA PRO A 698 20.01 27.34 5.90
C PRO A 698 18.52 27.74 5.90
N GLY A 699 18.18 28.86 6.56
CA GLY A 699 16.80 29.30 6.74
C GLY A 699 16.09 29.77 5.46
N ASP A 700 16.85 30.00 4.38
CA ASP A 700 16.40 30.36 3.04
C ASP A 700 16.02 29.16 2.15
N VAL A 701 16.05 27.94 2.71
CA VAL A 701 15.67 26.70 2.02
C VAL A 701 14.19 26.38 2.26
N ASP A 702 13.45 26.23 1.17
CA ASP A 702 12.03 25.85 1.18
C ASP A 702 11.81 24.34 1.03
N TRP A 703 12.72 23.64 0.33
CA TRP A 703 12.60 22.21 0.03
C TRP A 703 13.66 21.37 0.73
N LEU A 704 13.21 20.30 1.40
CA LEU A 704 14.07 19.34 2.07
C LEU A 704 13.99 18.00 1.32
N GLY A 705 15.13 17.53 0.80
CA GLY A 705 15.20 16.30 0.01
C GLY A 705 15.97 15.19 0.69
N VAL A 706 15.44 13.97 0.61
CA VAL A 706 16.10 12.76 1.11
C VAL A 706 16.21 11.74 -0.01
N THR A 707 17.44 11.41 -0.39
CA THR A 707 17.74 10.30 -1.31
C THR A 707 18.01 9.03 -0.51
N ALA A 708 17.09 8.08 -0.58
CA ALA A 708 17.25 6.75 -0.02
C ALA A 708 18.25 5.94 -0.86
N MET A 709 19.33 5.49 -0.23
CA MET A 709 20.40 4.74 -0.88
C MET A 709 20.43 3.30 -0.36
N VAL A 710 20.42 2.33 -1.27
CA VAL A 710 20.62 0.90 -0.96
C VAL A 710 21.88 0.44 -1.67
N ARG A 711 22.87 -0.05 -0.92
CA ARG A 711 24.16 -0.53 -1.47
C ARG A 711 24.82 0.46 -2.45
N GLY A 712 24.67 1.76 -2.15
CA GLY A 712 25.21 2.85 -2.96
C GLY A 712 24.43 3.22 -4.23
N ALA A 713 23.26 2.62 -4.50
CA ALA A 713 22.37 3.10 -5.56
C ALA A 713 21.14 3.83 -4.98
N PRO A 714 20.70 4.92 -5.64
CA PRO A 714 19.48 5.63 -5.23
C PRO A 714 18.25 4.78 -5.55
N VAL A 715 17.45 4.45 -4.55
CA VAL A 715 16.21 3.68 -4.73
C VAL A 715 14.96 4.56 -4.72
N GLY A 716 15.07 5.78 -4.21
CA GLY A 716 14.01 6.79 -4.25
C GLY A 716 14.51 8.12 -3.69
N GLU A 717 13.91 9.21 -4.14
CA GLU A 717 14.15 10.55 -3.63
C GLU A 717 12.81 11.15 -3.22
N VAL A 718 12.75 11.64 -1.98
CA VAL A 718 11.56 12.27 -1.40
C VAL A 718 11.89 13.72 -1.13
N GLN A 719 11.11 14.64 -1.67
CA GLN A 719 11.20 16.07 -1.39
C GLN A 719 9.94 16.53 -0.67
N VAL A 720 10.13 17.25 0.44
CA VAL A 720 9.05 17.80 1.27
C VAL A 720 9.28 19.30 1.46
N LEU A 721 8.20 20.03 1.71
CA LEU A 721 8.26 21.44 2.05
C LEU A 721 8.68 21.62 3.52
N ARG A 722 9.71 22.43 3.75
CA ARG A 722 10.20 22.79 5.09
C ARG A 722 9.07 23.33 5.98
N ARG A 723 8.23 24.22 5.44
CA ARG A 723 7.09 24.80 6.17
C ARG A 723 6.11 23.77 6.73
N ASP A 724 5.93 22.64 6.04
CA ASP A 724 4.95 21.62 6.45
C ASP A 724 5.56 20.75 7.55
N VAL A 725 6.88 20.51 7.47
CA VAL A 725 7.66 19.85 8.52
C VAL A 725 7.71 20.70 9.78
N ASP A 726 8.02 21.99 9.68
CA ASP A 726 8.06 22.92 10.82
C ASP A 726 6.70 22.94 11.56
N LYS A 727 5.59 23.05 10.81
CA LYS A 727 4.24 22.95 11.38
C LYS A 727 3.99 21.63 12.11
N ALA A 728 4.40 20.51 11.52
CA ALA A 728 4.24 19.20 12.13
C ALA A 728 5.07 19.05 13.41
N LEU A 729 6.29 19.60 13.44
CA LEU A 729 7.16 19.63 14.62
C LEU A 729 6.60 20.52 15.74
N ASP A 730 5.84 21.56 15.39
CA ASP A 730 5.13 22.43 16.33
C ASP A 730 3.74 21.88 16.74
N PHE A 731 3.43 20.62 16.43
CA PHE A 731 2.13 19.99 16.66
C PHE A 731 0.94 20.73 16.01
N ALA A 732 1.22 21.51 14.96
CA ALA A 732 0.26 22.30 14.20
C ALA A 732 0.00 21.75 12.78
N GLY A 733 0.46 20.53 12.50
CA GLY A 733 0.21 19.81 11.24
C GLY A 733 0.37 18.29 11.40
N SER A 734 0.09 17.53 10.34
CA SER A 734 0.13 16.07 10.36
C SER A 734 1.01 15.46 9.25
N PRO A 735 1.47 14.19 9.38
CA PRO A 735 2.15 13.49 8.29
C PRO A 735 1.34 13.49 6.98
N GLU A 736 0.02 13.36 7.07
CA GLU A 736 -0.89 13.37 5.90
C GLU A 736 -0.89 14.73 5.20
N GLU A 737 -0.77 15.84 5.94
CA GLU A 737 -0.63 17.17 5.33
C GLU A 737 0.71 17.30 4.60
N ILE A 738 1.81 16.80 5.18
CA ILE A 738 3.12 16.76 4.51
C ILE A 738 3.04 15.93 3.22
N TRP A 739 2.32 14.80 3.24
CA TRP A 739 2.15 13.93 2.07
C TRP A 739 1.56 14.66 0.86
N LEU A 740 0.57 15.53 1.08
CA LEU A 740 -0.13 16.25 0.00
C LEU A 740 0.82 17.12 -0.85
N ASN A 741 1.90 17.62 -0.24
CA ASN A 741 2.92 18.45 -0.91
C ASN A 741 4.25 17.72 -1.15
N THR A 742 4.28 16.39 -0.96
CA THR A 742 5.50 15.60 -1.13
C THR A 742 5.71 15.21 -2.60
N GLU A 743 6.92 15.42 -3.10
CA GLU A 743 7.34 14.89 -4.40
C GLU A 743 8.20 13.63 -4.21
N ILE A 744 7.82 12.54 -4.88
CA ILE A 744 8.56 11.27 -4.86
C ILE A 744 9.01 10.94 -6.28
N THR A 745 10.32 10.82 -6.46
CA THR A 745 10.94 10.47 -7.73
C THR A 745 11.94 9.34 -7.55
N SER A 746 12.50 8.82 -8.64
CA SER A 746 13.57 7.80 -8.58
C SER A 746 14.91 8.37 -8.13
N GLY A 747 15.07 9.70 -8.17
CA GLY A 747 16.25 10.46 -7.79
C GLY A 747 17.49 10.19 -8.63
N ALA A 748 18.36 11.17 -8.84
CA ALA A 748 19.65 10.95 -9.51
C ALA A 748 20.65 10.26 -8.57
N ALA A 749 21.57 9.44 -9.10
CA ALA A 749 22.66 8.92 -8.28
C ALA A 749 23.51 10.08 -7.76
N PRO A 750 23.73 10.20 -6.44
CA PRO A 750 24.56 11.26 -5.89
C PRO A 750 25.95 11.23 -6.54
N SER A 751 26.31 12.31 -7.23
CA SER A 751 27.61 12.46 -7.87
C SER A 751 28.08 13.91 -7.87
N GLU A 752 29.40 14.10 -7.81
CA GLU A 752 30.01 15.44 -7.79
C GLU A 752 29.64 16.25 -9.04
N ALA A 753 29.47 15.59 -10.18
CA ALA A 753 29.01 16.20 -11.43
C ALA A 753 27.62 16.86 -11.31
N HIS A 754 26.77 16.40 -10.38
CA HIS A 754 25.45 16.97 -10.09
C HIS A 754 25.42 17.79 -8.79
N GLY A 755 26.58 18.25 -8.32
CA GLY A 755 26.71 19.13 -7.15
C GLY A 755 26.70 18.42 -5.80
N TRP A 756 26.73 17.09 -5.76
CA TRP A 756 26.79 16.35 -4.50
C TRP A 756 28.18 16.36 -3.90
N ARG A 757 28.26 16.53 -2.57
CA ARG A 757 29.48 16.37 -1.79
C ARG A 757 29.35 15.16 -0.88
N ARG A 758 30.38 14.30 -0.89
CA ARG A 758 30.41 13.10 -0.03
C ARG A 758 30.92 13.44 1.35
N PHE A 759 30.35 12.81 2.37
CA PHE A 759 30.88 12.93 3.72
C PHE A 759 32.18 12.14 3.88
N LYS A 760 33.13 12.68 4.65
CA LYS A 760 34.35 11.94 5.03
C LYS A 760 33.97 10.71 5.87
N GLY A 761 34.43 9.54 5.44
CA GLY A 761 34.09 8.26 6.06
C GLY A 761 32.73 7.70 5.68
N ALA A 762 32.11 8.17 4.57
CA ALA A 762 30.91 7.54 4.02
C ALA A 762 31.17 6.11 3.50
N TYR A 763 32.38 5.86 3.01
CA TYR A 763 32.89 4.55 2.58
C TYR A 763 34.34 4.37 3.06
N PRO A 764 34.83 3.14 3.23
CA PRO A 764 34.08 1.88 3.12
C PRO A 764 33.10 1.69 4.29
N ARG A 765 32.03 0.91 4.09
CA ARG A 765 31.10 0.52 5.15
C ARG A 765 31.09 -0.97 5.35
N PHE A 766 31.24 -1.40 6.59
CA PHE A 766 31.20 -2.80 6.95
C PHE A 766 30.02 -3.08 7.88
N SER A 767 29.28 -4.14 7.58
CA SER A 767 28.26 -4.70 8.45
C SER A 767 28.42 -6.21 8.50
N TRP A 768 28.05 -6.82 9.63
CA TRP A 768 28.08 -8.26 9.80
C TRP A 768 26.99 -8.71 10.75
N GLY A 769 26.65 -9.99 10.70
CA GLY A 769 25.72 -10.60 11.62
C GLY A 769 25.86 -12.10 11.64
N ILE A 770 25.36 -12.70 12.71
CA ILE A 770 25.21 -14.15 12.88
C ILE A 770 23.73 -14.48 12.87
N TYR A 771 23.34 -15.61 12.29
CA TYR A 771 21.93 -16.04 12.26
C TYR A 771 21.79 -17.55 12.11
N PRO A 772 20.69 -18.14 12.60
CA PRO A 772 20.35 -19.51 12.30
C PRO A 772 19.80 -19.61 10.87
N GLU A 773 20.18 -20.68 10.17
CA GLU A 773 19.66 -21.03 8.84
C GLU A 773 19.14 -22.46 8.87
N VAL A 774 18.04 -22.73 8.18
CA VAL A 774 17.43 -24.07 8.14
C VAL A 774 17.10 -24.44 6.71
N TRP A 775 17.59 -25.59 6.26
CA TRP A 775 17.19 -26.19 4.99
C TRP A 775 16.19 -27.31 5.24
N GLN A 776 15.14 -27.39 4.44
CA GLN A 776 14.03 -28.30 4.68
C GLN A 776 13.64 -29.02 3.40
N HIS A 777 13.34 -30.31 3.54
CA HIS A 777 12.83 -31.16 2.49
C HIS A 777 11.46 -31.72 2.92
N PHE A 778 10.45 -31.51 2.08
CA PHE A 778 9.10 -32.04 2.27
C PHE A 778 8.77 -33.05 1.17
N GLY A 779 9.24 -34.30 1.35
CA GLY A 779 9.00 -35.45 0.48
C GLY A 779 7.88 -36.36 1.01
N ASN A 780 7.42 -37.32 0.20
CA ASN A 780 6.55 -38.43 0.62
C ASN A 780 7.37 -39.61 1.17
N GLY A 781 6.72 -40.72 1.56
CA GLY A 781 7.43 -41.89 2.10
C GLY A 781 8.56 -42.41 1.22
N SER A 782 8.38 -42.41 -0.11
CA SER A 782 9.41 -42.79 -1.09
C SER A 782 10.44 -41.70 -1.39
N ASP A 783 10.11 -40.42 -1.16
CA ASP A 783 11.00 -39.27 -1.36
C ASP A 783 11.74 -38.88 -0.07
N GLY A 784 11.63 -39.67 1.01
CA GLY A 784 12.36 -39.45 2.26
C GLY A 784 11.60 -38.71 3.36
N GLY A 785 10.31 -38.42 3.18
CA GLY A 785 9.47 -37.77 4.19
C GLY A 785 9.86 -36.31 4.46
N TYR A 786 9.55 -35.80 5.66
CA TYR A 786 10.07 -34.52 6.13
C TYR A 786 11.49 -34.69 6.68
N ARG A 787 12.41 -33.84 6.26
CA ARG A 787 13.80 -33.77 6.74
C ARG A 787 14.25 -32.32 6.86
N ALA A 788 15.19 -32.06 7.76
CA ALA A 788 15.74 -30.71 7.93
C ALA A 788 17.20 -30.72 8.35
N GLN A 789 17.91 -29.66 7.97
CA GLN A 789 19.26 -29.36 8.45
C GLN A 789 19.31 -27.96 9.05
N GLY A 790 19.82 -27.84 10.27
CA GLY A 790 20.08 -26.56 10.93
C GLY A 790 21.54 -26.16 10.81
N PHE A 791 21.77 -24.89 10.52
CA PHE A 791 23.08 -24.27 10.43
C PHE A 791 23.15 -22.98 11.25
N VAL A 792 24.36 -22.57 11.61
CA VAL A 792 24.66 -21.22 12.07
C VAL A 792 25.53 -20.55 11.01
N THR A 793 25.08 -19.38 10.56
CA THR A 793 25.71 -18.63 9.47
C THR A 793 26.23 -17.29 10.01
N VAL A 794 27.49 -16.98 9.72
CA VAL A 794 28.09 -15.66 9.94
C VAL A 794 28.23 -14.99 8.58
N ALA A 795 27.57 -13.86 8.38
CA ALA A 795 27.64 -13.10 7.14
C ALA A 795 28.23 -11.71 7.37
N GLY A 796 29.01 -11.24 6.40
CA GLY A 796 29.57 -9.90 6.34
C GLY A 796 29.30 -9.25 4.99
N GLU A 797 29.08 -7.94 5.01
CA GLU A 797 28.92 -7.09 3.83
C GLU A 797 29.84 -5.87 3.96
N LEU A 798 30.61 -5.61 2.90
CA LEU A 798 31.55 -4.50 2.78
C LEU A 798 31.21 -3.68 1.53
N ASP A 799 30.61 -2.50 1.71
CA ASP A 799 30.46 -1.50 0.65
C ASP A 799 31.79 -0.76 0.50
N LEU A 800 32.55 -1.05 -0.55
CA LEU A 800 33.86 -0.47 -0.79
C LEU A 800 33.76 0.98 -1.26
N VAL A 801 32.87 1.21 -2.22
CA VAL A 801 32.52 2.52 -2.78
C VAL A 801 31.05 2.50 -3.17
N GLN A 802 30.52 3.64 -3.60
CA GLN A 802 29.16 3.75 -4.11
C GLN A 802 28.89 2.72 -5.22
N GLY A 803 27.96 1.79 -4.97
CA GLY A 803 27.54 0.75 -5.90
C GLY A 803 28.36 -0.55 -5.84
N LEU A 804 29.62 -0.50 -5.40
CA LEU A 804 30.51 -1.67 -5.35
C LEU A 804 30.57 -2.25 -3.94
N GLY A 805 30.06 -3.47 -3.78
CA GLY A 805 30.03 -4.16 -2.50
C GLY A 805 30.50 -5.61 -2.59
N VAL A 806 31.04 -6.12 -1.49
CA VAL A 806 31.42 -7.53 -1.32
C VAL A 806 30.58 -8.13 -0.21
N ARG A 807 30.02 -9.31 -0.44
CA ARG A 807 29.25 -10.08 0.54
C ARG A 807 29.89 -11.45 0.71
N ALA A 808 30.02 -11.90 1.95
CA ALA A 808 30.52 -13.23 2.27
C ALA A 808 29.71 -13.85 3.40
N ALA A 809 29.49 -15.15 3.34
CA ALA A 809 28.81 -15.91 4.37
C ALA A 809 29.54 -17.24 4.61
N LEU A 810 29.82 -17.51 5.89
CA LEU A 810 30.40 -18.75 6.37
C LEU A 810 29.35 -19.49 7.17
N THR A 811 29.14 -20.76 6.84
CA THR A 811 28.09 -21.58 7.43
C THR A 811 28.70 -22.77 8.15
N ARG A 812 28.22 -23.03 9.37
CA ARG A 812 28.60 -24.19 10.19
C ARG A 812 27.36 -25.06 10.42
N ASP A 813 27.52 -26.34 10.10
CA ASP A 813 26.51 -27.36 10.40
C ASP A 813 26.33 -27.54 11.92
N ILE A 814 25.06 -27.70 12.33
CA ILE A 814 24.70 -27.94 13.73
C ILE A 814 24.14 -29.34 13.93
N ALA A 815 22.97 -29.60 13.33
CA ALA A 815 22.27 -30.87 13.47
C ALA A 815 21.16 -30.98 12.42
N GLY A 816 20.89 -32.21 12.01
CA GLY A 816 19.83 -32.51 11.05
C GLY A 816 19.98 -33.89 10.46
N ASP A 817 19.10 -34.19 9.52
CA ASP A 817 19.03 -35.49 8.84
C ASP A 817 18.82 -35.33 7.31
N LEU A 818 19.17 -34.17 6.77
CA LEU A 818 18.99 -33.85 5.34
C LEU A 818 19.97 -34.63 4.44
N ASP A 819 21.06 -35.16 5.00
CA ASP A 819 21.98 -36.12 4.38
C ASP A 819 21.27 -37.41 3.92
N ARG A 820 20.15 -37.76 4.57
CA ARG A 820 19.36 -38.96 4.29
C ARG A 820 18.26 -38.77 3.24
N VAL A 821 18.18 -37.59 2.60
CA VAL A 821 17.26 -37.39 1.47
C VAL A 821 17.63 -38.40 0.37
N PRO A 822 16.71 -39.28 -0.05
CA PRO A 822 16.96 -40.20 -1.15
C PRO A 822 17.31 -39.39 -2.40
N VAL A 823 18.45 -39.74 -3.01
CA VAL A 823 18.77 -39.26 -4.34
C VAL A 823 17.74 -39.86 -5.30
N GLY A 824 17.07 -39.01 -6.08
CA GLY A 824 16.12 -39.47 -7.09
C GLY A 824 16.77 -40.48 -8.05
N PRO A 825 15.98 -41.36 -8.71
CA PRO A 825 16.52 -42.27 -9.71
C PRO A 825 17.32 -41.48 -10.76
N GLY A 826 18.47 -42.02 -11.18
CA GLY A 826 19.38 -41.33 -12.09
C GLY A 826 18.69 -40.94 -13.39
N SER A 827 18.32 -39.67 -13.52
CA SER A 827 17.79 -39.13 -14.77
C SER A 827 18.95 -38.78 -15.70
N VAL A 828 18.63 -38.62 -16.99
CA VAL A 828 19.54 -38.04 -18.01
C VAL A 828 19.79 -36.55 -17.70
N THR A 829 18.96 -35.95 -16.84
CA THR A 829 19.04 -34.54 -16.43
C THR A 829 20.24 -34.28 -15.53
N PRO A 830 20.95 -33.15 -15.71
CA PRO A 830 21.99 -32.73 -14.78
C PRO A 830 21.45 -32.56 -13.35
N ARG A 831 22.21 -33.07 -12.37
CA ARG A 831 21.87 -32.95 -10.95
C ARG A 831 22.24 -31.57 -10.44
N VAL A 832 21.25 -30.72 -10.21
CA VAL A 832 21.44 -29.32 -9.80
C VAL A 832 20.97 -29.05 -8.37
N ARG A 833 20.05 -29.87 -7.84
CA ARG A 833 19.53 -29.82 -6.46
C ARG A 833 19.43 -31.20 -5.80
N SER A 834 19.29 -32.27 -6.59
CA SER A 834 19.07 -33.63 -6.07
C SER A 834 20.22 -34.18 -5.21
N ASP A 835 21.45 -33.69 -5.39
CA ASP A 835 22.60 -34.06 -4.56
C ASP A 835 22.67 -33.29 -3.22
N VAL A 836 21.59 -32.65 -2.76
CA VAL A 836 21.56 -31.86 -1.51
C VAL A 836 22.10 -32.62 -0.29
N GLY A 837 21.84 -33.93 -0.20
CA GLY A 837 22.36 -34.76 0.90
C GLY A 837 23.88 -34.78 0.99
N ARG A 838 24.58 -34.84 -0.17
CA ARG A 838 26.04 -34.81 -0.23
C ARG A 838 26.61 -33.45 0.14
N TYR A 839 25.99 -32.37 -0.34
CA TYR A 839 26.38 -31.02 0.04
C TYR A 839 26.30 -30.80 1.56
N VAL A 840 25.29 -31.36 2.24
CA VAL A 840 25.19 -31.30 3.70
C VAL A 840 26.23 -32.19 4.38
N GLU A 841 26.45 -33.39 3.86
CA GLU A 841 27.39 -34.36 4.45
C GLU A 841 28.84 -33.85 4.40
N GLU A 842 29.27 -33.29 3.28
CA GLU A 842 30.64 -32.82 3.04
C GLU A 842 30.83 -31.34 3.47
N GLY A 843 29.83 -30.48 3.23
CA GLY A 843 29.86 -29.05 3.50
C GLY A 843 29.57 -28.64 4.96
N LYS A 844 30.13 -29.35 5.94
CA LYS A 844 29.92 -29.05 7.39
C LYS A 844 30.48 -27.69 7.80
N ASN A 845 31.49 -27.20 7.08
CA ASN A 845 32.02 -25.85 7.15
C ASN A 845 32.09 -25.30 5.73
N ALA A 846 31.15 -24.45 5.36
CA ALA A 846 30.97 -24.03 3.98
C ALA A 846 31.14 -22.52 3.81
N ILE A 847 31.65 -22.11 2.65
CA ILE A 847 31.50 -20.73 2.16
C ILE A 847 30.18 -20.70 1.38
N SER A 848 29.07 -20.46 2.08
CA SER A 848 27.73 -20.49 1.47
C SER A 848 27.53 -19.38 0.44
N GLU A 849 28.23 -18.25 0.63
CA GLU A 849 28.20 -17.11 -0.30
C GLU A 849 29.54 -16.35 -0.25
N ALA A 850 30.02 -15.91 -1.41
CA ALA A 850 31.12 -14.94 -1.54
C ALA A 850 31.00 -14.22 -2.89
N VAL A 851 30.32 -13.07 -2.90
CA VAL A 851 29.91 -12.37 -4.13
C VAL A 851 30.41 -10.93 -4.10
N VAL A 852 30.95 -10.47 -5.23
CA VAL A 852 31.16 -9.06 -5.52
C VAL A 852 30.03 -8.57 -6.41
N ASP A 853 29.37 -7.48 -6.02
CA ASP A 853 28.29 -6.86 -6.78
C ASP A 853 28.65 -5.41 -7.14
N TYR A 854 28.33 -5.00 -8.37
CA TYR A 854 28.31 -3.60 -8.78
C TYR A 854 26.91 -3.21 -9.20
N LEU A 855 26.25 -2.39 -8.37
CA LEU A 855 24.91 -1.87 -8.54
C LEU A 855 24.97 -0.41 -9.00
N PHE A 856 24.30 -0.10 -10.10
CA PHE A 856 24.22 1.27 -10.60
C PHE A 856 22.91 1.51 -11.35
N ARG A 857 22.60 2.78 -11.58
CA ARG A 857 21.35 3.23 -12.18
C ARG A 857 21.66 4.14 -13.38
N PRO A 858 21.79 3.59 -14.60
CA PRO A 858 22.23 4.36 -15.77
C PRO A 858 21.18 5.34 -16.30
N MET A 859 19.90 5.08 -16.05
CA MET A 859 18.78 5.88 -16.54
C MET A 859 17.68 5.99 -15.47
N GLU A 860 16.72 6.89 -15.69
CA GLU A 860 15.51 6.93 -14.89
C GLU A 860 14.84 5.55 -14.87
N ASP A 861 14.47 5.07 -13.68
CA ASP A 861 13.77 3.79 -13.46
C ASP A 861 14.50 2.51 -13.89
N ILE A 862 15.73 2.60 -14.41
CA ILE A 862 16.51 1.43 -14.84
C ILE A 862 17.67 1.19 -13.88
N TYR A 863 17.66 0.03 -13.25
CA TYR A 863 18.69 -0.46 -12.35
C TYR A 863 19.46 -1.60 -13.01
N LEU A 864 20.77 -1.60 -12.87
CA LEU A 864 21.64 -2.67 -13.35
C LEU A 864 22.50 -3.19 -12.21
N ARG A 865 22.67 -4.51 -12.16
CA ARG A 865 23.60 -5.19 -11.26
C ARG A 865 24.47 -6.13 -12.07
N ALA A 866 25.78 -6.00 -11.88
CA ALA A 866 26.75 -6.99 -12.31
C ALA A 866 27.31 -7.72 -11.09
N SER A 867 27.36 -9.04 -11.15
CA SER A 867 27.76 -9.87 -10.02
C SER A 867 28.75 -10.96 -10.44
N ALA A 868 29.66 -11.32 -9.54
CA ALA A 868 30.60 -12.41 -9.73
C ALA A 868 30.98 -13.07 -8.40
N GLY A 869 31.16 -14.39 -8.43
CA GLY A 869 31.68 -15.16 -7.30
C GLY A 869 30.85 -16.40 -6.97
N LEU A 870 30.75 -16.72 -5.68
CA LEU A 870 30.06 -17.88 -5.14
C LEU A 870 28.64 -17.47 -4.72
N TYR A 871 27.65 -17.69 -5.58
CA TYR A 871 26.28 -17.22 -5.36
C TYR A 871 25.54 -18.00 -4.28
N GLU A 872 25.67 -19.32 -4.31
CA GLU A 872 24.96 -20.25 -3.45
C GLU A 872 25.83 -21.49 -3.19
N PRO A 873 25.46 -22.36 -2.23
CA PRO A 873 26.17 -23.61 -1.94
C PRO A 873 26.54 -24.45 -3.16
N MET A 874 25.66 -24.51 -4.16
CA MET A 874 25.79 -25.44 -5.30
C MET A 874 26.38 -24.77 -6.55
N PHE A 875 26.37 -23.45 -6.67
CA PHE A 875 26.77 -22.75 -7.89
C PHE A 875 27.51 -21.44 -7.61
N GLY A 876 28.56 -21.21 -8.39
CA GLY A 876 29.25 -19.92 -8.52
C GLY A 876 29.36 -19.52 -9.98
N GLY A 877 29.61 -18.25 -10.27
CA GLY A 877 29.70 -17.77 -11.64
C GLY A 877 29.68 -16.25 -11.76
N VAL A 878 29.21 -15.77 -12.92
CA VAL A 878 29.06 -14.35 -13.24
C VAL A 878 27.67 -14.09 -13.80
N GLY A 879 27.11 -12.92 -13.50
CA GLY A 879 25.73 -12.60 -13.83
C GLY A 879 25.47 -11.12 -14.02
N LEU A 880 24.46 -10.83 -14.83
CA LEU A 880 23.92 -9.50 -15.04
C LEU A 880 22.41 -9.52 -14.77
N GLU A 881 21.92 -8.52 -14.05
CA GLU A 881 20.49 -8.28 -13.84
C GLU A 881 20.17 -6.83 -14.24
N ALA A 882 19.09 -6.66 -14.98
CA ALA A 882 18.50 -5.38 -15.31
C ALA A 882 17.07 -5.33 -14.78
N LEU A 883 16.68 -4.20 -14.18
CA LEU A 883 15.32 -3.97 -13.70
C LEU A 883 14.84 -2.62 -14.22
N TYR A 884 13.68 -2.63 -14.87
CA TYR A 884 12.88 -1.44 -15.15
C TYR A 884 11.74 -1.34 -14.15
N ARG A 885 11.75 -0.28 -13.32
CA ARG A 885 10.78 -0.05 -12.25
C ARG A 885 10.41 1.44 -12.14
N PRO A 886 9.31 1.86 -12.79
CA PRO A 886 8.78 3.21 -12.61
C PRO A 886 8.15 3.42 -11.22
N GLN A 887 8.36 4.59 -10.62
CA GLN A 887 7.96 4.84 -9.23
C GLN A 887 6.46 4.75 -8.94
N ARG A 888 5.63 5.17 -9.89
CA ARG A 888 4.16 5.18 -9.77
C ARG A 888 3.50 3.96 -10.40
N SER A 889 4.29 3.02 -10.91
CA SER A 889 3.78 1.83 -11.58
C SER A 889 3.49 0.71 -10.59
N SER A 890 2.41 -0.03 -10.83
CA SER A 890 2.10 -1.27 -10.12
C SER A 890 2.81 -2.49 -10.73
N TYR A 891 3.65 -2.31 -11.74
CA TYR A 891 4.43 -3.37 -12.37
C TYR A 891 5.90 -2.99 -12.51
N ALA A 892 6.77 -4.00 -12.54
CA ALA A 892 8.19 -3.88 -12.88
C ALA A 892 8.62 -5.06 -13.75
N ILE A 893 9.64 -4.86 -14.57
CA ILE A 893 10.17 -5.91 -15.45
C ILE A 893 11.65 -6.07 -15.15
N ALA A 894 12.09 -7.31 -14.89
CA ALA A 894 13.50 -7.63 -14.76
C ALA A 894 13.94 -8.62 -15.83
N ALA A 895 15.20 -8.54 -16.23
CA ALA A 895 15.87 -9.52 -17.06
C ALA A 895 17.19 -9.90 -16.40
N GLU A 896 17.46 -11.20 -16.30
CA GLU A 896 18.71 -11.72 -15.73
C GLU A 896 19.35 -12.72 -16.69
N VAL A 897 20.68 -12.73 -16.72
CA VAL A 897 21.49 -13.73 -17.43
C VAL A 897 22.70 -14.07 -16.59
N ASN A 898 22.97 -15.37 -16.43
CA ASN A 898 24.05 -15.88 -15.61
C ASN A 898 24.76 -17.03 -16.34
N TRP A 899 26.08 -17.01 -16.27
CA TRP A 899 26.90 -18.19 -16.55
C TRP A 899 27.39 -18.73 -15.23
N VAL A 900 27.06 -19.98 -14.92
CA VAL A 900 27.39 -20.60 -13.64
C VAL A 900 28.05 -21.96 -13.82
N LYS A 901 28.87 -22.30 -12.84
CA LYS A 901 29.57 -23.57 -12.70
C LYS A 901 29.18 -24.20 -11.38
N GLN A 902 28.92 -25.50 -11.40
CA GLN A 902 28.57 -26.24 -10.20
C GLN A 902 29.78 -26.35 -9.27
N ARG A 903 29.55 -26.10 -7.99
CA ARG A 903 30.58 -26.15 -6.94
C ARG A 903 30.82 -27.58 -6.48
N ASP A 904 31.96 -27.81 -5.85
CA ASP A 904 32.22 -29.10 -5.21
C ASP A 904 31.39 -29.28 -3.92
N PHE A 905 31.21 -30.51 -3.47
CA PHE A 905 30.32 -30.85 -2.35
C PHE A 905 30.79 -30.27 -1.00
N ASP A 906 32.09 -30.03 -0.85
CA ASP A 906 32.68 -29.37 0.32
C ASP A 906 32.29 -27.89 0.45
N GLN A 907 31.75 -27.29 -0.62
CA GLN A 907 31.33 -25.88 -0.69
C GLN A 907 32.45 -24.89 -0.33
N LEU A 908 33.70 -25.23 -0.62
CA LEU A 908 34.83 -24.32 -0.50
C LEU A 908 35.00 -23.55 -1.81
N LEU A 909 36.19 -23.59 -2.42
CA LEU A 909 36.53 -22.80 -3.62
C LEU A 909 36.55 -23.64 -4.90
N ASP A 910 36.45 -24.96 -4.79
CA ASP A 910 36.56 -25.87 -5.92
C ASP A 910 35.24 -26.03 -6.68
N PHE A 911 35.36 -26.44 -7.94
CA PHE A 911 34.24 -26.55 -8.87
C PHE A 911 34.25 -27.88 -9.64
N ARG A 912 33.06 -28.41 -9.87
CA ARG A 912 32.81 -29.59 -10.70
C ARG A 912 32.77 -29.20 -12.17
N SER A 913 32.75 -30.18 -13.08
CA SER A 913 32.82 -29.94 -14.53
C SER A 913 31.55 -29.32 -15.13
N TYR A 914 30.40 -29.43 -14.46
CA TYR A 914 29.13 -28.95 -14.99
C TYR A 914 29.06 -27.41 -15.03
N THR A 915 28.71 -26.87 -16.20
CA THR A 915 28.48 -25.44 -16.44
C THR A 915 27.19 -25.23 -17.19
N VAL A 916 26.51 -24.10 -16.96
CA VAL A 916 25.24 -23.80 -17.60
C VAL A 916 25.02 -22.29 -17.71
N TRP A 917 24.39 -21.88 -18.81
CA TRP A 917 23.78 -20.56 -18.95
C TRP A 917 22.33 -20.63 -18.48
N THR A 918 21.95 -19.74 -17.57
CA THR A 918 20.58 -19.57 -17.06
C THR A 918 20.18 -18.11 -17.14
N GLY A 919 18.89 -17.82 -17.30
CA GLY A 919 18.41 -16.46 -17.39
C GLY A 919 16.91 -16.41 -17.52
N HIS A 920 16.31 -15.33 -17.02
CA HIS A 920 14.86 -15.16 -16.98
C HIS A 920 14.46 -13.73 -17.28
N VAL A 921 13.31 -13.56 -17.93
CA VAL A 921 12.56 -12.30 -17.91
C VAL A 921 11.43 -12.47 -16.89
N SER A 922 11.33 -11.53 -15.96
CA SER A 922 10.37 -11.57 -14.86
C SER A 922 9.47 -10.34 -14.87
N LEU A 923 8.16 -10.54 -14.89
CA LEU A 923 7.15 -9.50 -14.69
C LEU A 923 6.69 -9.55 -13.22
N TYR A 924 6.91 -8.46 -12.51
CA TYR A 924 6.39 -8.23 -11.17
C TYR A 924 5.12 -7.41 -11.26
N ARG A 925 4.09 -7.79 -10.50
CA ARG A 925 2.80 -7.11 -10.47
C ARG A 925 2.29 -7.06 -9.03
N ASP A 926 1.93 -5.86 -8.58
CA ASP A 926 1.31 -5.65 -7.27
C ASP A 926 -0.20 -5.39 -7.45
N TRP A 927 -0.98 -6.31 -6.91
CA TRP A 927 -2.44 -6.38 -6.92
C TRP A 927 -3.00 -5.83 -5.60
N SER A 928 -2.74 -4.57 -5.29
CA SER A 928 -3.05 -4.00 -3.97
C SER A 928 -4.54 -4.08 -3.61
N SER A 929 -5.45 -4.01 -4.57
CA SER A 929 -6.90 -4.21 -4.34
C SER A 929 -7.24 -5.61 -3.83
N LEU A 930 -6.39 -6.59 -4.11
CA LEU A 930 -6.49 -7.98 -3.66
C LEU A 930 -5.59 -8.28 -2.45
N GLY A 931 -4.64 -7.39 -2.12
CA GLY A 931 -3.64 -7.60 -1.06
C GLY A 931 -2.54 -8.60 -1.44
N LEU A 932 -2.23 -8.75 -2.74
CA LEU A 932 -1.30 -9.75 -3.26
C LEU A 932 -0.25 -9.14 -4.19
N GLU A 933 0.93 -9.74 -4.22
CA GLU A 933 1.99 -9.51 -5.20
C GLU A 933 2.17 -10.79 -6.03
N SER A 934 2.57 -10.66 -7.30
CA SER A 934 2.88 -11.80 -8.15
C SER A 934 4.11 -11.57 -9.02
N VAL A 935 4.84 -12.64 -9.29
CA VAL A 935 5.98 -12.67 -10.20
C VAL A 935 5.75 -13.77 -11.23
N VAL A 936 5.86 -13.42 -12.51
CA VAL A 936 5.86 -14.39 -13.61
C VAL A 936 7.24 -14.35 -14.26
N SER A 937 7.99 -15.44 -14.18
CA SER A 937 9.34 -15.57 -14.72
C SER A 937 9.37 -16.59 -15.84
N ILE A 938 9.92 -16.23 -17.00
CA ILE A 938 10.06 -17.12 -18.17
C ILE A 938 11.52 -17.15 -18.57
N GLY A 939 12.08 -18.34 -18.79
CA GLY A 939 13.49 -18.46 -19.14
C GLY A 939 14.06 -19.86 -19.05
N ARG A 940 15.39 -19.92 -18.93
CA ARG A 940 16.19 -21.14 -18.87
C ARG A 940 16.67 -21.40 -17.45
N TYR A 941 16.37 -22.58 -16.92
CA TYR A 941 16.67 -23.01 -15.56
C TYR A 941 18.04 -23.72 -15.46
N LEU A 942 18.46 -24.04 -14.24
CA LEU A 942 19.78 -24.61 -13.92
C LEU A 942 20.03 -25.96 -14.57
N ALA A 943 19.01 -26.81 -14.73
CA ALA A 943 19.17 -28.11 -15.41
C ALA A 943 19.24 -27.96 -16.95
N GLY A 944 19.11 -26.74 -17.47
CA GLY A 944 19.15 -26.43 -18.90
C GLY A 944 17.79 -26.52 -19.60
N ASP A 945 16.73 -26.72 -18.84
CA ASP A 945 15.34 -26.73 -19.31
C ASP A 945 14.77 -25.32 -19.46
N TRP A 946 13.82 -25.14 -20.37
CA TRP A 946 13.10 -23.89 -20.60
C TRP A 946 11.70 -23.97 -20.02
N GLY A 947 11.24 -22.90 -19.39
CA GLY A 947 9.91 -22.90 -18.80
C GLY A 947 9.47 -21.58 -18.16
N GLY A 948 8.38 -21.66 -17.42
CA GLY A 948 7.77 -20.54 -16.72
C GLY A 948 7.50 -20.87 -15.25
N THR A 949 7.79 -19.90 -14.37
CA THR A 949 7.42 -19.93 -12.95
C THR A 949 6.43 -18.82 -12.67
N ILE A 950 5.35 -19.14 -11.97
CA ILE A 950 4.47 -18.17 -11.33
C ILE A 950 4.67 -18.25 -9.82
N ASP A 951 4.87 -17.10 -9.18
CA ASP A 951 4.95 -16.93 -7.72
C ASP A 951 3.91 -15.90 -7.31
N VAL A 952 3.04 -16.25 -6.37
CA VAL A 952 2.02 -15.35 -5.84
C VAL A 952 2.16 -15.35 -4.33
N TYR A 953 2.31 -14.16 -3.76
CA TYR A 953 2.53 -14.01 -2.33
C TYR A 953 1.82 -12.79 -1.77
N ARG A 954 1.52 -12.86 -0.48
CA ARG A 954 1.16 -11.69 0.31
C ARG A 954 2.34 -11.24 1.12
N ARG A 955 2.46 -9.93 1.26
CA ARG A 955 3.38 -9.30 2.20
C ARG A 955 2.62 -8.55 3.28
N PHE A 956 3.11 -8.68 4.51
CA PHE A 956 2.58 -8.01 5.69
C PHE A 956 3.43 -6.78 6.03
N ASP A 957 2.88 -5.88 6.83
CA ASP A 957 3.52 -4.60 7.16
C ASP A 957 4.84 -4.79 7.94
N ASN A 958 4.96 -5.89 8.69
CA ASN A 958 6.18 -6.32 9.36
C ASN A 958 7.22 -6.97 8.42
N GLY A 959 6.98 -6.97 7.10
CA GLY A 959 7.90 -7.51 6.09
C GLY A 959 7.80 -9.02 5.87
N MET A 960 7.03 -9.75 6.68
CA MET A 960 6.77 -11.18 6.44
C MET A 960 6.13 -11.40 5.07
N ARG A 961 6.50 -12.50 4.42
CA ARG A 961 5.89 -12.95 3.16
C ARG A 961 5.39 -14.36 3.29
N LEU A 962 4.20 -14.61 2.78
CA LEU A 962 3.66 -15.96 2.66
C LEU A 962 3.15 -16.14 1.23
N GLY A 963 3.64 -17.17 0.56
CA GLY A 963 3.45 -17.32 -0.88
C GLY A 963 3.42 -18.75 -1.36
N ALA A 964 3.06 -18.89 -2.62
CA ALA A 964 2.98 -20.14 -3.35
C ALA A 964 3.57 -19.94 -4.74
N TRP A 965 4.33 -20.92 -5.22
CA TRP A 965 4.88 -20.89 -6.57
C TRP A 965 4.67 -22.21 -7.29
N ALA A 966 4.63 -22.14 -8.62
CA ALA A 966 4.58 -23.30 -9.51
C ALA A 966 5.43 -23.05 -10.77
N THR A 967 6.14 -24.09 -11.21
CA THR A 967 7.08 -24.02 -12.34
C THR A 967 6.80 -25.15 -13.33
N VAL A 968 6.52 -24.80 -14.58
CA VAL A 968 6.30 -25.71 -15.70
C VAL A 968 7.43 -25.53 -16.70
N THR A 969 8.04 -26.63 -17.14
CA THR A 969 9.17 -26.61 -18.09
C THR A 969 8.99 -27.63 -19.21
N ASP A 970 9.91 -27.62 -20.18
CA ASP A 970 9.95 -28.53 -21.33
C ASP A 970 10.56 -29.91 -21.03
N LEU A 971 10.97 -30.16 -19.78
CA LEU A 971 11.47 -31.47 -19.36
C LEU A 971 10.39 -32.56 -19.49
N PRO A 972 10.73 -33.73 -20.07
CA PRO A 972 9.82 -34.86 -20.12
C PRO A 972 9.36 -35.28 -18.72
N ARG A 973 8.09 -35.70 -18.60
CA ARG A 973 7.53 -36.15 -17.32
C ARG A 973 8.35 -37.26 -16.65
N SER A 974 8.92 -38.17 -17.44
CA SER A 974 9.80 -39.23 -16.93
C SER A 974 11.05 -38.72 -16.23
N GLU A 975 11.51 -37.52 -16.56
CA GLU A 975 12.69 -36.87 -15.99
C GLU A 975 12.35 -35.87 -14.87
N PHE A 976 11.16 -35.27 -14.92
CA PHE A 976 10.68 -34.36 -13.86
C PHE A 976 10.28 -35.09 -12.57
N GLY A 977 10.02 -36.39 -12.65
CA GLY A 977 9.56 -37.25 -11.56
C GLY A 977 8.07 -37.62 -11.70
N ARG A 978 7.43 -38.06 -10.61
CA ARG A 978 5.99 -38.41 -10.63
C ARG A 978 5.07 -37.22 -10.97
N ASP A 979 5.54 -36.00 -10.71
CA ASP A 979 4.81 -34.77 -11.03
C ASP A 979 5.26 -34.21 -12.38
N SER A 980 4.36 -33.52 -13.07
CA SER A 980 4.65 -32.87 -14.36
C SER A 980 5.15 -31.42 -14.24
N PHE A 981 5.22 -30.87 -13.03
CA PHE A 981 5.65 -29.51 -12.72
C PHE A 981 6.10 -29.39 -11.26
N ALA A 982 6.92 -28.39 -10.94
CA ALA A 982 7.38 -28.14 -9.57
C ALA A 982 6.44 -27.15 -8.88
N LYS A 983 6.26 -27.31 -7.56
CA LYS A 983 5.41 -26.44 -6.75
C LYS A 983 5.93 -26.33 -5.32
N GLY A 984 5.63 -25.23 -4.65
CA GLY A 984 5.98 -25.01 -3.26
C GLY A 984 5.12 -23.94 -2.59
N LEU A 985 4.99 -24.05 -1.26
CA LEU A 985 4.48 -23.00 -0.38
C LEU A 985 5.62 -22.50 0.49
N TYR A 986 5.70 -21.21 0.77
CA TYR A 986 6.77 -20.67 1.61
C TYR A 986 6.30 -19.55 2.54
N LEU A 987 6.90 -19.50 3.72
CA LEU A 987 6.85 -18.39 4.67
C LEU A 987 8.26 -17.80 4.79
N ALA A 988 8.45 -16.57 4.33
CA ALA A 988 9.69 -15.81 4.51
C ALA A 988 9.52 -14.83 5.68
N ILE A 989 10.34 -15.00 6.70
CA ILE A 989 10.27 -14.21 7.94
C ILE A 989 11.52 -13.36 8.04
N PRO A 990 11.42 -12.01 8.06
CA PRO A 990 12.58 -11.17 8.27
C PRO A 990 13.23 -11.49 9.62
N LEU A 991 14.51 -11.89 9.58
CA LEU A 991 15.27 -12.19 10.80
C LEU A 991 15.44 -10.95 11.68
N ASP A 992 15.27 -9.76 11.10
CA ASP A 992 15.31 -8.52 11.83
C ASP A 992 14.24 -8.44 12.93
N LEU A 993 13.13 -9.18 12.80
CA LEU A 993 12.08 -9.19 13.81
C LEU A 993 12.53 -9.81 15.14
N PHE A 994 13.50 -10.73 15.14
CA PHE A 994 13.87 -11.53 16.32
C PHE A 994 15.30 -11.30 16.84
N LEU A 995 16.22 -10.95 15.96
CA LEU A 995 17.61 -10.72 16.35
C LEU A 995 17.77 -9.38 17.08
N PRO A 996 18.75 -9.16 17.96
CA PRO A 996 18.96 -7.85 18.58
C PRO A 996 19.80 -6.89 17.71
N TRP A 997 20.41 -7.38 16.63
CA TRP A 997 21.17 -6.59 15.65
C TRP A 997 20.44 -6.51 14.31
N SER A 998 20.67 -5.44 13.54
CA SER A 998 20.06 -5.26 12.22
C SER A 998 20.60 -6.29 11.21
N LEU A 999 19.74 -7.09 10.58
CA LEU A 999 20.15 -8.07 9.56
C LEU A 999 19.11 -8.20 8.43
N ARG A 1000 19.49 -7.86 7.20
CA ARG A 1000 18.65 -7.99 5.99
C ARG A 1000 18.63 -9.41 5.41
N ARG A 1001 18.22 -10.37 6.22
CA ARG A 1001 18.05 -11.77 5.82
C ARG A 1001 16.66 -12.26 6.23
N ASP A 1002 16.16 -13.22 5.45
CA ASP A 1002 14.86 -13.84 5.68
C ASP A 1002 15.12 -15.29 6.11
N ALA A 1003 14.47 -15.75 7.18
CA ALA A 1003 14.31 -17.17 7.45
C ALA A 1003 13.18 -17.70 6.55
N VAL A 1004 13.50 -18.61 5.64
CA VAL A 1004 12.52 -19.16 4.70
C VAL A 1004 12.15 -20.58 5.12
N VAL A 1005 10.87 -20.77 5.44
CA VAL A 1005 10.27 -22.09 5.64
C VAL A 1005 9.53 -22.44 4.37
N GLU A 1006 9.97 -23.46 3.64
CA GLU A 1006 9.43 -23.81 2.33
C GLU A 1006 9.02 -25.28 2.27
N ALA A 1007 7.73 -25.53 2.00
CA ALA A 1007 7.17 -26.84 1.78
C ALA A 1007 7.37 -27.26 0.32
N ARG A 1008 8.51 -27.89 0.02
CA ARG A 1008 8.87 -28.41 -1.30
C ARG A 1008 9.68 -29.70 -1.25
N ALA A 1009 9.66 -30.47 -2.32
CA ALA A 1009 10.61 -31.56 -2.53
C ALA A 1009 11.96 -30.99 -3.04
N LEU A 1010 13.05 -31.29 -2.33
CA LEU A 1010 14.42 -30.87 -2.73
C LEU A 1010 15.10 -31.87 -3.68
N ASN A 1011 14.58 -33.08 -3.84
CA ASN A 1011 15.19 -34.16 -4.63
C ASN A 1011 14.89 -34.06 -6.14
N ARG A 1012 14.56 -32.87 -6.65
CA ARG A 1012 14.15 -32.64 -8.04
C ARG A 1012 14.99 -31.53 -8.69
N ASP A 1013 15.33 -31.75 -9.96
CA ASP A 1013 16.26 -30.91 -10.72
C ASP A 1013 15.59 -30.01 -11.77
N GLY A 1014 14.40 -30.37 -12.24
CA GLY A 1014 13.64 -29.55 -13.20
C GLY A 1014 13.10 -28.25 -12.61
N GLY A 1015 13.07 -27.18 -13.42
CA GLY A 1015 12.52 -25.89 -13.01
C GLY A 1015 13.29 -25.18 -11.89
N GLN A 1016 14.57 -25.52 -11.67
CA GLN A 1016 15.37 -24.96 -10.59
C GLN A 1016 16.05 -23.65 -11.00
N ARG A 1017 15.75 -22.55 -10.29
CA ARG A 1017 16.41 -21.26 -10.51
C ARG A 1017 17.68 -21.14 -9.69
N LEU A 1018 18.62 -20.34 -10.20
CA LEU A 1018 19.79 -19.87 -9.46
C LEU A 1018 19.34 -18.92 -8.35
N LYS A 1019 19.85 -19.08 -7.13
CA LYS A 1019 19.68 -18.10 -6.05
C LYS A 1019 20.93 -17.21 -5.99
N SER A 1020 20.88 -16.04 -6.62
CA SER A 1020 21.97 -15.05 -6.63
C SER A 1020 21.87 -13.99 -5.52
N GLY A 1021 21.10 -14.30 -4.45
CA GLY A 1021 20.76 -13.37 -3.37
C GLY A 1021 19.46 -12.61 -3.64
N ARG A 1022 19.29 -11.42 -3.04
CA ARG A 1022 18.12 -10.55 -3.28
C ARG A 1022 18.16 -10.00 -4.69
N SER A 1023 17.04 -10.03 -5.42
CA SER A 1023 16.90 -9.42 -6.75
C SER A 1023 16.93 -7.89 -6.66
N LEU A 1024 17.19 -7.22 -7.79
CA LEU A 1024 17.06 -5.78 -7.90
C LEU A 1024 15.64 -5.32 -7.50
N TYR A 1025 14.62 -6.13 -7.77
CA TYR A 1025 13.25 -5.82 -7.40
C TYR A 1025 13.10 -5.70 -5.87
N GLU A 1026 13.64 -6.64 -5.10
CA GLU A 1026 13.59 -6.57 -3.64
C GLU A 1026 14.50 -5.46 -3.08
N LEU A 1027 15.66 -5.21 -3.71
CA LEU A 1027 16.60 -4.16 -3.28
C LEU A 1027 16.04 -2.74 -3.49
N THR A 1028 15.29 -2.51 -4.57
CA THR A 1028 14.72 -1.18 -4.93
C THR A 1028 13.38 -0.90 -4.28
N ARG A 1029 12.70 -1.93 -3.75
CA ARG A 1029 11.36 -1.81 -3.14
C ARG A 1029 11.23 -0.72 -2.07
N PRO A 1030 12.20 -0.51 -1.15
CA PRO A 1030 12.07 0.49 -0.09
C PRO A 1030 11.86 1.92 -0.61
N GLY A 1031 12.39 2.26 -1.79
CA GLY A 1031 12.26 3.59 -2.37
C GLY A 1031 11.01 3.82 -3.22
N THR A 1032 10.09 2.85 -3.27
CA THR A 1032 8.86 2.96 -4.07
C THR A 1032 7.79 3.81 -3.40
N LEU A 1033 6.94 4.45 -4.21
CA LEU A 1033 5.78 5.21 -3.72
C LEU A 1033 4.93 4.38 -2.75
N ARG A 1034 4.66 3.12 -3.07
CA ARG A 1034 3.84 2.24 -2.23
C ARG A 1034 4.51 1.90 -0.90
N ALA A 1035 5.81 1.59 -0.91
CA ALA A 1035 6.54 1.31 0.32
C ALA A 1035 6.59 2.54 1.24
N LEU A 1036 6.75 3.74 0.67
CA LEU A 1036 6.68 5.01 1.42
C LEU A 1036 5.28 5.27 1.95
N GLN A 1037 4.24 5.10 1.14
CA GLN A 1037 2.84 5.32 1.53
C GLN A 1037 2.41 4.41 2.67
N ALA A 1038 2.80 3.12 2.63
CA ALA A 1038 2.46 2.15 3.68
C ALA A 1038 3.04 2.54 5.06
N GLY A 1039 4.21 3.18 5.07
CA GLY A 1039 4.89 3.59 6.30
C GLY A 1039 4.71 5.06 6.67
N TRP A 1040 3.97 5.85 5.89
CA TRP A 1040 3.97 7.31 6.00
C TRP A 1040 3.42 7.84 7.32
N GLY A 1041 2.51 7.10 7.96
CA GLY A 1041 2.02 7.44 9.30
C GLY A 1041 3.14 7.54 10.35
N ASP A 1042 4.22 6.77 10.18
CA ASP A 1042 5.39 6.77 11.07
C ASP A 1042 6.47 7.79 10.61
N LEU A 1043 6.14 8.77 9.76
CA LEU A 1043 7.10 9.79 9.30
C LEU A 1043 7.65 10.60 10.49
N LEU A 1044 6.82 10.88 11.50
CA LEU A 1044 7.19 11.68 12.66
C LEU A 1044 7.71 10.84 13.84
N ASP A 1045 7.90 9.52 13.67
CA ASP A 1045 8.43 8.61 14.70
C ASP A 1045 9.94 8.69 14.94
#